data_AF-Q6CPM4-F1
#
_entry.id   AF-Q6CPM4-F1
#
_cell.length_a   1.000
_cell.length_b   1.000
_cell.length_c   1.000
_cell.angle_alpha   90.00
_cell.angle_beta   90.00
_cell.angle_gamma   90.00
#
_symmetry.space_group_name_H-M   'P 1'
#
loop_
_entity.id
_entity.type
_entity.pdbx_description
1 polymer ?
#
loop_
_entity_poly.entity_id
_entity_poly.type
_entity_poly.pdbx_seq_one_letter_code
_entity_poly.pdbx_strand_id
1 'polypeptide(L)'
;MSKLDSLLKELPTRTAHLYRSIWHKYTEWLKTMPDLTGADLKLFLSQKYIVKYIASHDDIAKDPLPTCDAMIWFSRALDIENNDVLVLQQRLYGLVKLLEFDYSNVIAILQKISINLWNPSTDSLQSKHFKTCQDKLKLLLDFQWKFNTNVSFEDRTTVSLKDLQCILDDENGKCGLAHSSKPNFVLVPNFQSPFTCPIFTMAVYYYLRFHGVKKYYKGDGYQILSQLEHIPIIRGKSLDQYPRELTLGNWYPTIFKYCQLPYTKKHWFQVNQEWPQFPDFSDSSENTSTLAESDSENTIGIPDFYIEKMNRTKLQPCPQVHVHLFPTDLPPDIQAVFDLLNSVLVTSLPLLYRVFPTHDIFLDPSLKTPQNIAFLTGTLPLDIESQEHLLAQLIDKTGTVSELVPNPVKIDQNEHTLTPIGTSLSQTDIPMLDQLKTELQKLIQLQTSTGFSQLITVLLEIFQRLDFKKSNKQFVIDLLQSCRKDMRNKLMDPCSLSTNFADELSDDENEKGNKTGAIYDPETDNGNEESVSDYEPSFKKSKPNYTEEPLSDDENMEEVAQLVNQLITRKFNENLEQQTDRIISSIQPTLRDMVRTEVADALNLSLREASRDSVNKKNSDENFQNYSLTEDHFEMNPDCSDIKSIILEWFTPNRECVHSMNKKYGNKWRLTEPNLSLYRIRKPIVQYYIHLINVENLNKFDALNKLEAVLEKHHSVPLLSSFLEKAKKNGYASVT
;
A
#
# COMPACT_ATOMS: atom_id res chain seq x y z
N MET A 1 40.05 -39.63 -8.98
CA MET A 1 40.52 -39.61 -10.39
C MET A 1 42.00 -39.25 -10.39
N SER A 2 42.88 -40.08 -10.95
CA SER A 2 44.34 -39.87 -10.91
C SER A 2 44.83 -38.65 -11.69
N LYS A 3 44.08 -38.19 -12.71
CA LYS A 3 44.38 -36.99 -13.50
C LYS A 3 44.01 -35.66 -12.82
N LEU A 4 43.16 -35.69 -11.79
CA LEU A 4 42.76 -34.47 -11.07
C LEU A 4 43.89 -33.92 -10.19
N ASP A 5 44.70 -34.82 -9.62
CA ASP A 5 45.85 -34.46 -8.78
C ASP A 5 46.97 -33.75 -9.57
N SER A 6 47.09 -34.00 -10.89
CA SER A 6 48.00 -33.23 -11.74
C SER A 6 47.49 -31.83 -12.02
N LEU A 7 46.19 -31.65 -12.27
CA LEU A 7 45.58 -30.34 -12.55
C LEU A 7 45.62 -29.43 -11.31
N LEU A 8 45.49 -29.99 -10.11
CA LEU A 8 45.64 -29.23 -8.86
C LEU A 8 47.07 -28.69 -8.63
N LYS A 9 48.09 -29.19 -9.34
CA LYS A 9 49.47 -28.66 -9.26
C LYS A 9 49.65 -27.37 -10.07
N GLU A 10 48.73 -27.07 -10.98
CA GLU A 10 48.74 -25.84 -11.79
C GLU A 10 48.16 -24.64 -11.03
N LEU A 11 47.45 -24.89 -9.92
CA LEU A 11 46.90 -23.86 -9.04
C LEU A 11 47.92 -23.39 -7.99
N PRO A 12 47.78 -22.16 -7.45
CA PRO A 12 48.52 -21.72 -6.28
C PRO A 12 48.38 -22.70 -5.11
N THR A 13 49.48 -22.98 -4.40
CA THR A 13 49.55 -24.04 -3.38
C THR A 13 48.47 -23.95 -2.31
N ARG A 14 48.16 -22.74 -1.84
CA ARG A 14 47.10 -22.47 -0.85
C ARG A 14 45.71 -22.79 -1.40
N THR A 15 45.39 -22.34 -2.61
CA THR A 15 44.10 -22.60 -3.27
C THR A 15 43.93 -24.07 -3.60
N ALA A 16 44.98 -24.73 -4.10
CA ALA A 16 44.99 -26.17 -4.36
C ALA A 16 44.72 -26.98 -3.09
N HIS A 17 45.33 -26.61 -1.95
CA HIS A 17 45.07 -27.26 -0.66
C HIS A 17 43.62 -27.05 -0.20
N LEU A 18 43.10 -25.82 -0.30
CA LEU A 18 41.72 -25.50 0.03
C LEU A 18 40.75 -26.37 -0.79
N TYR A 19 40.93 -26.40 -2.12
CA TYR A 19 40.08 -27.17 -3.04
C TYR A 19 40.13 -28.67 -2.75
N ARG A 20 41.30 -29.22 -2.37
CA ARG A 20 41.40 -30.62 -1.91
C ARG A 20 40.54 -30.87 -0.66
N SER A 21 40.57 -29.96 0.31
CA SER A 21 39.76 -30.12 1.53
C SER A 21 38.25 -30.02 1.23
N ILE A 22 37.85 -29.10 0.35
CA ILE A 22 36.45 -28.93 -0.06
C ILE A 22 35.98 -30.18 -0.81
N TRP A 23 36.78 -30.68 -1.75
CA TRP A 23 36.48 -31.92 -2.48
C TRP A 23 36.35 -33.11 -1.54
N HIS A 24 37.24 -33.23 -0.55
CA HIS A 24 37.16 -34.30 0.44
C HIS A 24 35.88 -34.20 1.27
N LYS A 25 35.56 -33.03 1.83
CA LYS A 25 34.32 -32.83 2.59
C LYS A 25 33.07 -33.12 1.75
N TYR A 26 33.03 -32.62 0.51
CA TYR A 26 31.91 -32.84 -0.40
C TYR A 26 31.72 -34.32 -0.75
N THR A 27 32.80 -35.02 -1.10
CA THR A 27 32.72 -36.43 -1.47
C THR A 27 32.44 -37.36 -0.29
N GLU A 28 32.93 -37.06 0.92
CA GLU A 28 32.54 -37.79 2.13
C GLU A 28 31.06 -37.60 2.46
N TRP A 29 30.54 -36.37 2.34
CA TRP A 29 29.11 -36.11 2.47
C TRP A 29 28.30 -36.85 1.40
N LEU A 30 28.77 -36.85 0.15
CA LEU A 30 28.03 -37.47 -0.95
C LEU A 30 27.85 -38.99 -0.76
N LYS A 31 28.74 -39.67 -0.02
CA LYS A 31 28.59 -41.09 0.35
C LYS A 31 27.38 -41.36 1.25
N THR A 32 26.80 -40.34 1.88
CA THR A 32 25.58 -40.50 2.68
C THR A 32 24.31 -40.51 1.81
N MET A 33 24.42 -40.23 0.50
CA MET A 33 23.29 -40.22 -0.42
C MET A 33 23.09 -41.60 -1.05
N PRO A 34 21.84 -42.13 -1.09
CA PRO A 34 21.57 -43.50 -1.53
C PRO A 34 21.71 -43.72 -3.05
N ASP A 35 21.66 -42.65 -3.86
CA ASP A 35 21.45 -42.74 -5.31
C ASP A 35 22.75 -42.78 -6.14
N LEU A 36 23.93 -42.70 -5.52
CA LEU A 36 25.21 -42.56 -6.22
C LEU A 36 26.06 -43.82 -6.10
N THR A 37 25.62 -44.90 -6.77
CA THR A 37 26.37 -46.16 -6.87
C THR A 37 27.18 -46.29 -8.17
N GLY A 38 27.12 -45.29 -9.07
CA GLY A 38 27.82 -45.27 -10.35
C GLY A 38 29.06 -44.36 -10.37
N ALA A 39 30.04 -44.66 -11.23
CA ALA A 39 31.27 -43.89 -11.43
C ALA A 39 31.12 -42.66 -12.35
N ASP A 40 29.90 -42.14 -12.53
CA ASP A 40 29.62 -41.10 -13.51
C ASP A 40 29.87 -39.70 -12.92
N LEU A 41 31.06 -39.15 -13.20
CA LEU A 41 31.55 -37.88 -12.69
C LEU A 41 30.60 -36.69 -12.93
N LYS A 42 29.76 -36.75 -13.97
CA LYS A 42 28.77 -35.69 -14.26
C LYS A 42 27.65 -35.66 -13.22
N LEU A 43 27.25 -36.81 -12.69
CA LEU A 43 26.24 -36.92 -11.64
C LEU A 43 26.75 -36.39 -10.29
N PHE A 44 28.06 -36.50 -10.02
CA PHE A 44 28.67 -36.02 -8.78
C PHE A 44 28.71 -34.49 -8.68
N LEU A 45 28.74 -33.78 -9.81
CA LEU A 45 28.79 -32.31 -9.86
C LEU A 45 27.49 -31.68 -10.37
N SER A 46 26.36 -32.36 -10.13
CA SER A 46 25.06 -31.82 -10.48
C SER A 46 24.70 -30.63 -9.58
N GLN A 47 23.91 -29.71 -10.14
CA GLN A 47 23.40 -28.54 -9.42
C GLN A 47 22.61 -28.94 -8.17
N LYS A 48 21.84 -30.03 -8.23
CA LYS A 48 21.03 -30.54 -7.12
C LYS A 48 21.89 -30.85 -5.89
N TYR A 49 22.97 -31.62 -6.07
CA TYR A 49 23.81 -32.05 -4.95
C TYR A 49 24.68 -30.91 -4.40
N ILE A 50 25.22 -30.07 -5.27
CA ILE A 50 26.04 -28.93 -4.82
C ILE A 50 25.19 -27.92 -4.02
N VAL A 51 23.99 -27.60 -4.51
CA VAL A 51 23.07 -26.69 -3.81
C VAL A 51 22.64 -27.28 -2.47
N LYS A 52 22.27 -28.57 -2.45
CA LYS A 52 21.92 -29.27 -1.20
C LYS A 52 23.07 -29.27 -0.21
N TYR A 53 24.29 -29.57 -0.66
CA TYR A 53 25.49 -29.55 0.17
C TYR A 53 25.74 -28.19 0.82
N ILE A 54 25.71 -27.11 0.04
CA ILE A 54 25.96 -25.76 0.54
C ILE A 54 24.88 -25.35 1.54
N ALA A 55 23.61 -25.57 1.22
CA ALA A 55 22.48 -25.13 2.05
C ALA A 55 22.31 -25.96 3.33
N SER A 56 22.68 -27.24 3.32
CA SER A 56 22.50 -28.12 4.50
C SER A 56 23.60 -27.97 5.56
N HIS A 57 24.68 -27.23 5.28
CA HIS A 57 25.82 -27.07 6.17
C HIS A 57 25.99 -25.61 6.57
N ASP A 58 25.69 -25.28 7.83
CA ASP A 58 25.76 -23.90 8.35
C ASP A 58 27.16 -23.27 8.25
N ASP A 59 28.23 -24.07 8.36
CA ASP A 59 29.61 -23.60 8.19
C ASP A 59 29.90 -23.17 6.74
N ILE A 60 29.24 -23.80 5.76
CA ILE A 60 29.39 -23.49 4.33
C ILE A 60 28.40 -22.41 3.91
N ALA A 61 27.16 -22.44 4.41
CA ALA A 61 26.12 -21.48 4.05
C ALA A 61 26.48 -20.03 4.45
N LYS A 62 27.31 -19.85 5.49
CA LYS A 62 27.83 -18.53 5.92
C LYS A 62 28.95 -17.98 5.05
N ASP A 63 29.73 -18.85 4.41
CA ASP A 63 30.80 -18.48 3.48
C ASP A 63 30.80 -19.44 2.26
N PRO A 64 29.80 -19.31 1.37
CA PRO A 64 29.59 -20.26 0.28
C PRO A 64 30.55 -20.06 -0.90
N LEU A 65 31.15 -18.87 -1.03
CA LEU A 65 31.95 -18.47 -2.20
C LEU A 65 33.15 -19.40 -2.47
N PRO A 66 34.01 -19.76 -1.48
CA PRO A 66 35.13 -20.66 -1.72
C PRO A 66 34.69 -22.04 -2.23
N THR A 67 33.54 -22.53 -1.76
CA THR A 67 32.96 -23.79 -2.20
C THR A 67 32.42 -23.68 -3.62
N CYS A 68 31.76 -22.57 -3.96
CA CYS A 68 31.26 -22.32 -5.31
C CYS A 68 32.41 -22.27 -6.34
N ASP A 69 33.47 -21.51 -6.05
CA ASP A 69 34.63 -21.39 -6.94
C ASP A 69 35.36 -22.72 -7.11
N ALA A 70 35.43 -23.52 -6.05
CA ALA A 70 35.97 -24.87 -6.12
C ALA A 70 35.12 -25.76 -7.04
N MET A 71 33.79 -25.77 -6.89
CA MET A 71 32.91 -26.60 -7.72
C MET A 71 32.93 -26.17 -9.18
N ILE A 72 32.94 -24.87 -9.48
CA ILE A 72 33.08 -24.35 -10.85
C ILE A 72 34.42 -24.80 -11.45
N TRP A 73 35.50 -24.72 -10.68
CA TRP A 73 36.82 -25.17 -11.12
C TRP A 73 36.83 -26.68 -11.38
N PHE A 74 36.28 -27.50 -10.48
CA PHE A 74 36.19 -28.95 -10.67
C PHE A 74 35.35 -29.31 -11.90
N SER A 75 34.24 -28.62 -12.13
CA SER A 75 33.41 -28.83 -13.32
C SER A 75 34.17 -28.52 -14.62
N ARG A 76 34.94 -27.42 -14.66
CA ARG A 76 35.79 -27.08 -15.82
C ARG A 76 36.94 -28.08 -16.01
N ALA A 77 37.54 -28.53 -14.91
CA ALA A 77 38.68 -29.45 -14.92
C ALA A 77 38.30 -30.89 -15.32
N LEU A 78 37.01 -31.23 -15.30
CA LEU A 78 36.47 -32.56 -15.61
C LEU A 78 35.78 -32.63 -16.98
N ASP A 79 36.08 -31.69 -17.88
CA ASP A 79 35.56 -31.63 -19.26
C ASP A 79 34.02 -31.60 -19.34
N ILE A 80 33.34 -30.93 -18.39
CA ILE A 80 31.92 -30.59 -18.51
C ILE A 80 31.75 -29.50 -19.57
N GLU A 81 30.65 -29.52 -20.32
CA GLU A 81 30.39 -28.54 -21.38
C GLU A 81 30.41 -27.11 -20.83
N ASN A 82 31.01 -26.18 -21.57
CA ASN A 82 31.17 -24.80 -21.11
C ASN A 82 29.82 -24.11 -20.83
N ASN A 83 28.76 -24.47 -21.57
CA ASN A 83 27.42 -23.97 -21.31
C ASN A 83 26.88 -24.47 -19.96
N ASP A 84 27.01 -25.77 -19.66
CA ASP A 84 26.58 -26.34 -18.38
C ASP A 84 27.33 -25.73 -17.19
N VAL A 85 28.62 -25.47 -17.36
CA VAL A 85 29.43 -24.76 -16.35
C VAL A 85 28.94 -23.32 -16.14
N LEU A 86 28.58 -22.60 -17.21
CA LEU A 86 28.02 -21.26 -17.11
C LEU A 86 26.67 -21.26 -16.40
N VAL A 87 25.80 -22.23 -16.68
CA VAL A 87 24.51 -22.39 -15.99
C VAL A 87 24.73 -22.71 -14.52
N LEU A 88 25.66 -23.63 -14.19
CA LEU A 88 26.04 -23.92 -12.81
C LEU A 88 26.56 -22.67 -12.11
N GLN A 89 27.45 -21.91 -12.74
CA GLN A 89 28.00 -20.67 -12.20
C GLN A 89 26.91 -19.64 -11.89
N GLN A 90 25.97 -19.42 -12.83
CA GLN A 90 24.82 -18.53 -12.63
C GLN A 90 23.96 -18.97 -11.44
N ARG A 91 23.68 -20.28 -11.34
CA ARG A 91 22.87 -20.84 -10.25
C ARG A 91 23.57 -20.72 -8.89
N LEU A 92 24.88 -20.97 -8.82
CA LEU A 92 25.66 -20.82 -7.59
C LEU A 92 25.73 -19.37 -7.12
N TYR A 93 25.94 -18.40 -8.02
CA TYR A 93 25.89 -17.00 -7.64
C TYR A 93 24.49 -16.54 -7.22
N GLY A 94 23.43 -17.08 -7.84
CA GLY A 94 22.06 -16.91 -7.37
C GLY A 94 21.85 -17.46 -5.95
N LEU A 95 22.42 -18.62 -5.63
CA LEU A 95 22.37 -19.23 -4.30
C LEU A 95 23.10 -18.38 -3.26
N VAL A 96 24.33 -17.97 -3.55
CA VAL A 96 25.13 -17.08 -2.66
C VAL A 96 24.32 -15.83 -2.34
N LYS A 97 23.77 -15.20 -3.38
CA LYS A 97 22.93 -14.03 -3.24
C LYS A 97 21.71 -14.28 -2.36
N LEU A 98 21.03 -15.41 -2.53
CA LEU A 98 19.89 -15.78 -1.69
C LEU A 98 20.29 -15.90 -0.21
N LEU A 99 21.40 -16.59 0.08
CA LEU A 99 21.84 -16.88 1.44
C LEU A 99 22.32 -15.61 2.16
N GLU A 100 23.10 -14.78 1.48
CA GLU A 100 23.68 -13.54 2.02
C GLU A 100 22.66 -12.38 2.11
N PHE A 101 21.60 -12.40 1.31
CA PHE A 101 20.66 -11.28 1.26
C PHE A 101 19.88 -11.12 2.57
N ASP A 102 19.98 -9.93 3.14
CA ASP A 102 19.22 -9.53 4.33
C ASP A 102 17.97 -8.72 3.97
N TYR A 103 16.82 -9.35 4.14
CA TYR A 103 15.52 -8.72 3.91
C TYR A 103 15.15 -7.67 4.95
N SER A 104 15.84 -7.59 6.09
CA SER A 104 15.53 -6.66 7.19
C SER A 104 15.56 -5.19 6.75
N ASN A 105 16.36 -4.86 5.73
CA ASN A 105 16.45 -3.50 5.19
C ASN A 105 15.27 -3.13 4.28
N VAL A 106 14.73 -4.11 3.55
CA VAL A 106 13.66 -3.88 2.56
C VAL A 106 12.27 -4.20 3.09
N ILE A 107 12.16 -4.93 4.21
CA ILE A 107 10.88 -5.37 4.77
C ILE A 107 9.99 -4.20 5.21
N ALA A 108 10.58 -3.11 5.70
CA ALA A 108 9.83 -1.92 6.09
C ALA A 108 9.10 -1.28 4.90
N ILE A 109 9.64 -1.38 3.68
CA ILE A 109 9.00 -0.90 2.46
C ILE A 109 7.74 -1.74 2.16
N LEU A 110 7.87 -3.07 2.26
CA LEU A 110 6.74 -4.00 2.09
C LEU A 110 5.65 -3.72 3.12
N GLN A 111 6.01 -3.61 4.39
CA GLN A 111 5.08 -3.36 5.49
C GLN A 111 4.36 -2.02 5.33
N LYS A 112 5.11 -0.94 5.10
CA LYS A 112 4.60 0.43 4.98
C LYS A 112 3.59 0.56 3.85
N ILE A 113 3.92 0.06 2.66
CA ILE A 113 3.02 0.14 1.51
C ILE A 113 1.82 -0.78 1.71
N SER A 114 2.03 -2.01 2.20
CA SER A 114 0.94 -2.97 2.33
C SER A 114 -0.15 -2.48 3.26
N ILE A 115 0.20 -2.06 4.49
CA ILE A 115 -0.82 -1.64 5.45
C ILE A 115 -1.59 -0.39 5.00
N ASN A 116 -0.92 0.54 4.31
CA ASN A 116 -1.54 1.76 3.80
C ASN A 116 -2.46 1.49 2.59
N LEU A 117 -2.17 0.48 1.78
CA LEU A 117 -3.07 0.06 0.69
C LEU A 117 -4.25 -0.79 1.18
N TRP A 118 -4.11 -1.51 2.29
CA TRP A 118 -5.24 -2.16 2.96
C TRP A 118 -6.20 -1.18 3.62
N ASN A 119 -5.72 0.01 4.02
CA ASN A 119 -6.58 1.01 4.64
C ASN A 119 -7.64 1.50 3.65
N PRO A 120 -8.95 1.31 3.92
CA PRO A 120 -10.02 1.80 3.05
C PRO A 120 -10.10 3.33 3.04
N SER A 121 -9.77 3.99 4.16
CA SER A 121 -9.91 5.44 4.35
C SER A 121 -8.55 6.14 4.20
N THR A 122 -8.28 6.65 3.00
CA THR A 122 -7.00 7.29 2.65
C THR A 122 -7.22 8.74 2.25
N ASP A 123 -7.56 9.59 3.22
CA ASP A 123 -7.87 11.00 3.03
C ASP A 123 -6.69 11.79 2.43
N SER A 124 -5.46 11.41 2.77
CA SER A 124 -4.24 12.05 2.27
C SER A 124 -3.90 11.60 0.84
N LEU A 125 -4.54 10.53 0.33
CA LEU A 125 -4.35 10.01 -1.03
C LEU A 125 -5.32 10.67 -2.00
N GLN A 126 -5.01 11.90 -2.43
CA GLN A 126 -5.83 12.72 -3.34
C GLN A 126 -5.78 12.27 -4.81
N SER A 127 -5.55 10.98 -5.07
CA SER A 127 -5.40 10.44 -6.43
C SER A 127 -6.71 9.88 -6.97
N LYS A 128 -7.01 10.18 -8.23
CA LYS A 128 -8.17 9.64 -8.96
C LYS A 128 -8.13 8.12 -9.13
N HIS A 129 -6.97 7.48 -8.95
CA HIS A 129 -6.77 6.07 -9.28
C HIS A 129 -7.20 5.09 -8.18
N PHE A 130 -7.14 5.50 -6.91
CA PHE A 130 -7.35 4.61 -5.75
C PHE A 130 -8.68 4.87 -5.05
N LYS A 131 -9.75 5.04 -5.84
CA LYS A 131 -11.08 5.34 -5.33
C LYS A 131 -11.73 4.14 -4.63
N THR A 132 -11.46 2.93 -5.12
CA THR A 132 -12.03 1.68 -4.60
C THR A 132 -10.98 0.87 -3.86
N CYS A 133 -11.40 0.01 -2.92
CA CYS A 133 -10.47 -0.94 -2.31
C CYS A 133 -9.94 -1.95 -3.35
N GLN A 134 -10.73 -2.27 -4.39
CA GLN A 134 -10.30 -3.16 -5.46
C GLN A 134 -9.09 -2.60 -6.24
N ASP A 135 -9.05 -1.30 -6.52
CA ASP A 135 -7.89 -0.68 -7.20
C ASP A 135 -6.65 -0.64 -6.31
N LYS A 136 -6.83 -0.40 -5.01
CA LYS A 136 -5.75 -0.49 -4.02
C LYS A 136 -5.16 -1.90 -3.97
N LEU A 137 -6.01 -2.92 -3.85
CA LEU A 137 -5.59 -4.33 -3.79
C LEU A 137 -4.99 -4.83 -5.11
N LYS A 138 -5.44 -4.31 -6.25
CA LYS A 138 -4.86 -4.61 -7.56
C LYS A 138 -3.40 -4.19 -7.64
N LEU A 139 -3.08 -2.96 -7.21
CA LEU A 139 -1.69 -2.50 -7.13
C LEU A 139 -0.92 -3.25 -6.04
N LEU A 140 -1.56 -3.48 -4.89
CA LEU A 140 -0.91 -4.16 -3.77
C LEU A 140 -0.47 -5.57 -4.16
N LEU A 141 -1.32 -6.30 -4.89
CA LEU A 141 -1.00 -7.65 -5.36
C LEU A 141 0.18 -7.62 -6.34
N ASP A 142 0.19 -6.70 -7.31
CA ASP A 142 1.33 -6.54 -8.23
C ASP A 142 2.65 -6.27 -7.48
N PHE A 143 2.60 -5.38 -6.49
CA PHE A 143 3.72 -5.00 -5.64
C PHE A 143 4.22 -6.16 -4.77
N GLN A 144 3.33 -6.84 -4.05
CA GLN A 144 3.68 -7.97 -3.19
C GLN A 144 4.16 -9.16 -4.00
N TRP A 145 3.56 -9.40 -5.17
CA TRP A 145 4.02 -10.43 -6.10
C TRP A 145 5.46 -10.15 -6.54
N LYS A 146 5.76 -8.94 -7.03
CA LYS A 146 7.13 -8.55 -7.38
C LYS A 146 8.09 -8.67 -6.20
N PHE A 147 7.68 -8.25 -5.01
CA PHE A 147 8.52 -8.29 -3.82
C PHE A 147 8.88 -9.73 -3.42
N ASN A 148 7.94 -10.67 -3.56
CA ASN A 148 8.15 -12.07 -3.19
C ASN A 148 8.84 -12.91 -4.27
N THR A 149 8.69 -12.57 -5.55
CA THR A 149 9.19 -13.40 -6.66
C THR A 149 10.32 -12.76 -7.47
N ASN A 150 10.50 -11.44 -7.34
CA ASN A 150 11.44 -10.64 -8.13
C ASN A 150 11.28 -10.78 -9.66
N VAL A 151 10.10 -11.15 -10.14
CA VAL A 151 9.80 -11.32 -11.59
C VAL A 151 9.72 -9.97 -12.31
N SER A 152 9.98 -9.92 -13.62
CA SER A 152 9.85 -8.67 -14.40
C SER A 152 8.39 -8.25 -14.59
N PHE A 153 8.14 -7.02 -15.06
CA PHE A 153 6.78 -6.62 -15.43
C PHE A 153 6.26 -7.41 -16.63
N GLU A 154 7.08 -7.56 -17.68
CA GLU A 154 6.72 -8.30 -18.90
C GLU A 154 6.30 -9.73 -18.56
N ASP A 155 7.11 -10.45 -17.79
CA ASP A 155 6.83 -11.82 -17.38
C ASP A 155 5.61 -11.92 -16.44
N ARG A 156 5.32 -10.90 -15.62
CA ARG A 156 4.08 -10.89 -14.80
C ARG A 156 2.82 -10.77 -15.65
N THR A 157 2.91 -10.17 -16.83
CA THR A 157 1.76 -10.02 -17.74
C THR A 157 1.44 -11.28 -18.54
N THR A 158 2.42 -12.19 -18.69
CA THR A 158 2.27 -13.42 -19.47
C THR A 158 1.67 -14.57 -18.68
N VAL A 159 1.67 -14.50 -17.34
CA VAL A 159 1.16 -15.57 -16.47
C VAL A 159 -0.36 -15.55 -16.47
N SER A 160 -0.96 -16.65 -16.92
CA SER A 160 -2.39 -16.89 -16.78
C SER A 160 -2.69 -17.50 -15.41
N LEU A 161 -3.85 -17.18 -14.84
CA LEU A 161 -4.38 -17.83 -13.64
C LEU A 161 -4.53 -19.35 -13.84
N LYS A 162 -4.83 -19.78 -15.08
CA LYS A 162 -4.95 -21.21 -15.43
C LYS A 162 -3.63 -21.98 -15.36
N ASP A 163 -2.51 -21.26 -15.46
CA ASP A 163 -1.17 -21.85 -15.42
C ASP A 163 -0.67 -22.00 -13.97
N LEU A 164 -1.42 -21.50 -12.99
CA LEU A 164 -1.07 -21.64 -11.57
C LEU A 164 -1.45 -23.04 -11.06
N GLN A 165 -0.48 -23.71 -10.47
CA GLN A 165 -0.62 -24.99 -9.81
C GLN A 165 -0.75 -24.76 -8.30
N CYS A 166 -1.75 -25.41 -7.69
CA CYS A 166 -1.94 -25.35 -6.24
C CYS A 166 -1.13 -26.45 -5.58
N ILE A 167 -0.29 -26.07 -4.62
CA ILE A 167 0.46 -27.01 -3.79
C ILE A 167 -0.35 -27.22 -2.51
N LEU A 168 -0.81 -28.45 -2.29
CA LEU A 168 -1.48 -28.89 -1.08
C LEU A 168 -0.87 -30.24 -0.67
N ASP A 169 0.18 -30.17 0.14
CA ASP A 169 0.93 -31.33 0.61
C ASP A 169 0.83 -31.38 2.14
N ASP A 170 -0.20 -32.05 2.63
CA ASP A 170 -0.44 -32.22 4.06
C ASP A 170 0.58 -33.17 4.71
N GLU A 171 1.22 -34.05 3.94
CA GLU A 171 2.24 -34.98 4.42
C GLU A 171 3.51 -34.23 4.86
N ASN A 172 3.97 -33.30 4.02
CA ASN A 172 5.14 -32.47 4.32
C ASN A 172 4.77 -31.10 4.93
N GLY A 173 3.47 -30.83 5.11
CA GLY A 173 2.97 -29.59 5.69
C GLY A 173 3.27 -28.36 4.83
N LYS A 174 2.98 -28.42 3.53
CA LYS A 174 3.24 -27.34 2.57
C LYS A 174 1.96 -26.92 1.87
N CYS A 175 1.74 -25.61 1.77
CA CYS A 175 0.72 -25.05 0.91
C CYS A 175 1.19 -23.79 0.18
N GLY A 176 0.70 -23.58 -1.04
CA GLY A 176 1.08 -22.44 -1.86
C GLY A 176 0.54 -22.47 -3.28
N LEU A 177 0.91 -21.46 -4.05
CA LEU A 177 0.62 -21.34 -5.47
C LEU A 177 1.93 -21.24 -6.23
N ALA A 178 2.06 -22.03 -7.28
CA ALA A 178 3.27 -22.08 -8.05
C ALA A 178 2.99 -21.98 -9.55
N HIS A 179 4.00 -21.52 -10.26
CA HIS A 179 4.00 -21.46 -11.71
C HIS A 179 5.30 -22.11 -12.17
N SER A 180 5.19 -23.29 -12.77
CA SER A 180 6.32 -24.14 -13.18
C SER A 180 6.98 -23.71 -14.50
N SER A 181 6.27 -22.91 -15.30
CA SER A 181 6.77 -22.36 -16.57
C SER A 181 7.52 -21.03 -16.36
N LYS A 182 8.15 -20.47 -17.40
CA LYS A 182 8.77 -19.14 -17.27
C LYS A 182 7.67 -18.06 -17.15
N PRO A 183 7.70 -17.21 -16.12
CA PRO A 183 8.65 -17.14 -15.00
C PRO A 183 8.37 -18.20 -13.91
N ASN A 184 9.39 -18.94 -13.46
CA ASN A 184 9.20 -19.95 -12.42
C ASN A 184 9.15 -19.30 -11.03
N PHE A 185 8.11 -19.55 -10.24
CA PHE A 185 8.00 -19.03 -8.88
C PHE A 185 7.04 -19.83 -8.01
N VAL A 186 7.20 -19.68 -6.70
CA VAL A 186 6.26 -20.18 -5.68
C VAL A 186 5.90 -19.05 -4.72
N LEU A 187 4.61 -18.84 -4.51
CA LEU A 187 4.04 -17.97 -3.48
C LEU A 187 3.47 -18.84 -2.37
N VAL A 188 3.73 -18.47 -1.12
CA VAL A 188 3.22 -19.20 0.05
C VAL A 188 2.41 -18.28 0.95
N PRO A 189 1.37 -18.79 1.65
CA PRO A 189 0.62 -17.99 2.59
C PRO A 189 1.49 -17.59 3.78
N ASN A 190 1.41 -16.32 4.19
CA ASN A 190 1.98 -15.84 5.43
C ASN A 190 0.87 -15.55 6.44
N PHE A 191 0.54 -16.54 7.26
CA PHE A 191 -0.49 -16.43 8.28
C PHE A 191 -0.08 -15.56 9.47
N GLN A 192 1.21 -15.31 9.68
CA GLN A 192 1.72 -14.47 10.78
C GLN A 192 1.61 -12.97 10.46
N SER A 193 1.60 -12.61 9.18
CA SER A 193 1.44 -11.23 8.72
C SER A 193 0.53 -11.19 7.48
N PRO A 194 -0.80 -11.34 7.68
CA PRO A 194 -1.76 -11.43 6.57
C PRO A 194 -1.74 -10.21 5.65
N PHE A 195 -1.54 -9.01 6.19
CA PHE A 195 -1.52 -7.78 5.39
C PHE A 195 -0.35 -7.72 4.40
N THR A 196 0.78 -8.39 4.69
CA THR A 196 1.92 -8.50 3.76
C THR A 196 1.89 -9.78 2.92
N CYS A 197 0.86 -10.62 3.10
CA CYS A 197 0.73 -11.89 2.40
C CYS A 197 0.13 -11.68 0.99
N PRO A 198 0.86 -12.01 -0.09
CA PRO A 198 0.35 -11.86 -1.46
C PRO A 198 -0.89 -12.72 -1.72
N ILE A 199 -0.98 -13.91 -1.13
CA ILE A 199 -2.11 -14.83 -1.34
C ILE A 199 -3.37 -14.31 -0.63
N PHE A 200 -3.24 -13.74 0.57
CA PHE A 200 -4.38 -13.10 1.25
C PHE A 200 -4.88 -11.88 0.48
N THR A 201 -3.97 -11.03 0.00
CA THR A 201 -4.29 -9.92 -0.89
C THR A 201 -5.00 -10.40 -2.16
N MET A 202 -4.49 -11.47 -2.77
CA MET A 202 -5.09 -12.08 -3.96
C MET A 202 -6.49 -12.60 -3.68
N ALA A 203 -6.71 -13.27 -2.55
CA ALA A 203 -8.02 -13.80 -2.19
C ALA A 203 -9.05 -12.68 -2.00
N VAL A 204 -8.72 -11.62 -1.27
CA VAL A 204 -9.65 -10.47 -1.12
C VAL A 204 -9.87 -9.77 -2.47
N TYR A 205 -8.81 -9.57 -3.27
CA TYR A 205 -8.94 -8.99 -4.60
C TYR A 205 -9.82 -9.85 -5.51
N TYR A 206 -9.68 -11.18 -5.48
CA TYR A 206 -10.45 -12.12 -6.31
C TYR A 206 -11.90 -12.22 -5.86
N TYR A 207 -12.17 -12.12 -4.55
CA TYR A 207 -13.53 -11.97 -4.05
C TYR A 207 -14.17 -10.72 -4.66
N LEU A 208 -13.51 -9.56 -4.57
CA LEU A 208 -14.03 -8.31 -5.16
C LEU A 208 -14.09 -8.35 -6.70
N ARG A 209 -13.19 -9.08 -7.36
CA ARG A 209 -13.14 -9.19 -8.83
C ARG A 209 -14.25 -10.10 -9.38
N PHE A 210 -14.38 -11.32 -8.86
CA PHE A 210 -15.26 -12.32 -9.44
C PHE A 210 -16.65 -12.29 -8.82
N HIS A 211 -16.75 -12.25 -7.49
CA HIS A 211 -18.03 -12.15 -6.79
C HIS A 211 -18.57 -10.72 -6.84
N GLY A 212 -17.70 -9.73 -6.63
CA GLY A 212 -18.11 -8.33 -6.49
C GLY A 212 -18.82 -8.07 -5.16
N VAL A 213 -19.39 -6.87 -5.05
CA VAL A 213 -20.15 -6.44 -3.86
C VAL A 213 -21.53 -6.04 -4.31
N LYS A 214 -22.55 -6.81 -3.91
CA LYS A 214 -23.92 -6.60 -4.37
C LYS A 214 -24.36 -5.17 -4.07
N LYS A 215 -24.90 -4.48 -5.08
CA LYS A 215 -25.33 -3.05 -5.08
C LYS A 215 -24.23 -2.00 -5.22
N TYR A 216 -22.94 -2.36 -5.18
CA TYR A 216 -21.82 -1.42 -5.28
C TYR A 216 -20.94 -1.69 -6.50
N TYR A 217 -20.44 -2.92 -6.61
CA TYR A 217 -19.53 -3.35 -7.68
C TYR A 217 -20.05 -4.63 -8.30
N LYS A 218 -20.26 -4.62 -9.63
CA LYS A 218 -20.58 -5.84 -10.37
C LYS A 218 -19.31 -6.67 -10.50
N GLY A 219 -19.32 -7.90 -9.97
CA GLY A 219 -18.25 -8.86 -10.21
C GLY A 219 -18.24 -9.33 -11.66
N ASP A 220 -17.08 -9.79 -12.11
CA ASP A 220 -16.86 -10.33 -13.45
C ASP A 220 -17.63 -11.65 -13.68
N GLY A 221 -17.97 -12.34 -12.59
CA GLY A 221 -18.58 -13.66 -12.60
C GLY A 221 -17.54 -14.77 -12.75
N TYR A 222 -17.79 -15.94 -12.16
CA TYR A 222 -16.88 -17.08 -12.25
C TYR A 222 -17.02 -17.83 -13.60
N GLN A 223 -18.06 -17.55 -14.38
CA GLN A 223 -18.31 -18.20 -15.68
C GLN A 223 -17.20 -17.89 -16.70
N ILE A 224 -16.54 -16.73 -16.58
CA ILE A 224 -15.45 -16.34 -17.47
C ILE A 224 -14.21 -17.23 -17.32
N LEU A 225 -14.07 -17.94 -16.18
CA LEU A 225 -12.94 -18.83 -15.92
C LEU A 225 -12.86 -19.94 -16.97
N SER A 226 -14.00 -20.38 -17.49
CA SER A 226 -14.06 -21.39 -18.56
C SER A 226 -14.02 -20.77 -19.96
N GLN A 227 -14.56 -19.56 -20.14
CA GLN A 227 -14.74 -18.94 -21.46
C GLN A 227 -13.50 -18.24 -22.02
N LEU A 228 -12.62 -17.74 -21.14
CA LEU A 228 -11.42 -17.01 -21.55
C LEU A 228 -10.22 -17.94 -21.59
N GLU A 229 -9.45 -17.90 -22.68
CA GLU A 229 -8.19 -18.65 -22.80
C GLU A 229 -7.15 -18.15 -21.80
N HIS A 230 -6.93 -16.84 -21.76
CA HIS A 230 -5.97 -16.20 -20.88
C HIS A 230 -6.69 -15.35 -19.82
N ILE A 231 -6.39 -15.62 -18.54
CA ILE A 231 -6.97 -14.91 -17.41
C ILE A 231 -5.84 -14.25 -16.63
N PRO A 232 -5.64 -12.94 -16.77
CA PRO A 232 -4.52 -12.28 -16.13
C PRO A 232 -4.70 -12.28 -14.60
N ILE A 233 -3.60 -12.41 -13.86
CA ILE A 233 -3.62 -12.40 -12.38
C ILE A 233 -4.28 -11.13 -11.85
N ILE A 234 -3.94 -9.96 -12.40
CA ILE A 234 -4.71 -8.73 -12.21
C ILE A 234 -5.24 -8.23 -13.55
N ARG A 235 -6.50 -7.81 -13.59
CA ARG A 235 -7.11 -7.31 -14.83
C ARG A 235 -6.96 -5.80 -14.99
N GLY A 236 -6.77 -5.38 -16.23
CA GLY A 236 -6.86 -4.00 -16.69
C GLY A 236 -8.29 -3.59 -17.00
N LYS A 237 -8.44 -2.75 -18.03
CA LYS A 237 -9.76 -2.35 -18.55
C LYS A 237 -10.49 -3.54 -19.14
N SER A 238 -9.83 -4.34 -19.98
CA SER A 238 -10.36 -5.58 -20.53
C SER A 238 -10.26 -6.74 -19.51
N LEU A 239 -11.11 -7.76 -19.68
CA LEU A 239 -11.19 -8.92 -18.78
C LEU A 239 -9.99 -9.86 -18.89
N ASP A 240 -9.44 -9.95 -20.09
CA ASP A 240 -8.40 -10.88 -20.56
C ASP A 240 -6.99 -10.27 -20.57
N GLN A 241 -6.85 -8.96 -20.28
CA GLN A 241 -5.58 -8.23 -20.36
C GLN A 241 -5.10 -7.71 -19.01
N TYR A 242 -3.79 -7.79 -18.79
CA TYR A 242 -3.10 -7.17 -17.67
C TYR A 242 -3.15 -5.62 -17.79
N PRO A 243 -3.14 -4.84 -16.69
CA PRO A 243 -2.98 -3.39 -16.76
C PRO A 243 -1.71 -2.99 -17.53
N ARG A 244 -1.81 -2.01 -18.42
CA ARG A 244 -0.65 -1.50 -19.18
C ARG A 244 0.45 -0.98 -18.26
N GLU A 245 1.70 -1.11 -18.69
CA GLU A 245 2.87 -0.68 -17.94
C GLU A 245 2.78 0.79 -17.52
N LEU A 246 2.34 1.67 -18.43
CA LEU A 246 2.20 3.11 -18.14
C LEU A 246 1.19 3.37 -17.02
N THR A 247 0.11 2.59 -16.96
CA THR A 247 -0.92 2.72 -15.92
C THR A 247 -0.33 2.43 -14.55
N LEU A 248 0.32 1.28 -14.40
CA LEU A 248 0.99 0.91 -13.15
C LEU A 248 2.17 1.86 -12.87
N GLY A 249 2.88 2.30 -13.91
CA GLY A 249 3.96 3.28 -13.83
C GLY A 249 3.53 4.63 -13.27
N ASN A 250 2.24 4.97 -13.30
CA ASN A 250 1.66 6.14 -12.64
C ASN A 250 1.16 5.81 -11.22
N TRP A 251 0.65 4.59 -11.00
CA TRP A 251 0.11 4.15 -9.72
C TRP A 251 1.21 3.96 -8.66
N TYR A 252 2.33 3.35 -9.05
CA TYR A 252 3.50 3.15 -8.19
C TYR A 252 4.05 4.47 -7.59
N PRO A 253 4.49 5.46 -8.37
CA PRO A 253 5.01 6.70 -7.78
C PRO A 253 3.97 7.44 -6.94
N THR A 254 2.67 7.30 -7.26
CA THR A 254 1.59 7.88 -6.44
C THR A 254 1.56 7.27 -5.03
N ILE A 255 1.58 5.93 -4.92
CA ILE A 255 1.57 5.29 -3.59
C ILE A 255 2.89 5.46 -2.85
N PHE A 256 4.02 5.46 -3.57
CA PHE A 256 5.33 5.73 -2.97
C PHE A 256 5.42 7.16 -2.41
N LYS A 257 4.90 8.14 -3.15
CA LYS A 257 4.81 9.53 -2.69
C LYS A 257 3.92 9.64 -1.45
N TYR A 258 2.74 9.01 -1.47
CA TYR A 258 1.85 8.96 -0.32
C TYR A 258 2.57 8.35 0.89
N CYS A 259 3.25 7.21 0.71
CA CYS A 259 4.00 6.51 1.76
C CYS A 259 5.31 7.21 2.18
N GLN A 260 5.70 8.30 1.51
CA GLN A 260 6.96 9.04 1.71
C GLN A 260 8.21 8.16 1.50
N LEU A 261 8.18 7.29 0.49
CA LEU A 261 9.26 6.38 0.14
C LEU A 261 9.89 6.76 -1.21
N PRO A 262 11.22 6.60 -1.37
CA PRO A 262 11.88 6.83 -2.64
C PRO A 262 11.42 5.79 -3.67
N TYR A 263 11.10 6.25 -4.88
CA TYR A 263 10.66 5.39 -5.97
C TYR A 263 11.70 5.32 -7.08
N THR A 264 11.96 4.11 -7.57
CA THR A 264 12.77 3.88 -8.76
C THR A 264 12.08 2.82 -9.61
N LYS A 265 11.62 3.20 -10.81
CA LYS A 265 10.84 2.34 -11.70
C LYS A 265 11.54 1.00 -11.99
N LYS A 266 12.87 1.03 -12.19
CA LYS A 266 13.67 -0.17 -12.48
C LYS A 266 13.49 -1.29 -11.45
N HIS A 267 13.41 -0.97 -10.15
CA HIS A 267 13.29 -1.98 -9.09
C HIS A 267 11.99 -2.80 -9.17
N TRP A 268 10.93 -2.21 -9.72
CA TRP A 268 9.59 -2.80 -9.71
C TRP A 268 9.15 -3.32 -11.07
N PHE A 269 9.69 -2.77 -12.17
CA PHE A 269 9.30 -3.13 -13.53
C PHE A 269 10.29 -4.06 -14.22
N GLN A 270 11.54 -4.13 -13.75
CA GLN A 270 12.57 -5.04 -14.26
C GLN A 270 13.02 -5.98 -13.14
N VAL A 271 13.73 -7.05 -13.48
CA VAL A 271 14.38 -7.90 -12.47
C VAL A 271 15.39 -7.06 -11.69
N ASN A 272 15.26 -7.04 -10.37
CA ASN A 272 16.23 -6.36 -9.53
C ASN A 272 17.40 -7.30 -9.28
N GLN A 273 18.52 -7.04 -9.95
CA GLN A 273 19.72 -7.86 -9.85
C GLN A 273 20.39 -7.78 -8.48
N GLU A 274 20.02 -6.82 -7.62
CA GLU A 274 20.46 -6.76 -6.22
C GLU A 274 19.64 -7.69 -5.31
N TRP A 275 18.49 -8.18 -5.76
CA TRP A 275 17.62 -9.07 -4.97
C TRP A 275 17.72 -10.53 -5.42
N PRO A 276 17.39 -11.50 -4.53
CA PRO A 276 17.35 -12.92 -4.89
C PRO A 276 16.33 -13.21 -6.00
N GLN A 277 16.54 -14.33 -6.71
CA GLN A 277 15.72 -14.77 -7.84
C GLN A 277 15.48 -16.28 -7.74
N PHE A 278 14.32 -16.73 -8.22
CA PHE A 278 14.06 -18.15 -8.38
C PHE A 278 14.89 -18.73 -9.54
N PRO A 279 15.36 -19.99 -9.42
CA PRO A 279 16.05 -20.66 -10.50
C PRO A 279 15.08 -21.06 -11.63
N ASP A 280 15.58 -21.00 -12.86
CA ASP A 280 14.91 -21.52 -14.05
C ASP A 280 15.27 -23.00 -14.25
N PHE A 281 14.28 -23.83 -14.58
CA PHE A 281 14.42 -25.28 -14.79
C PHE A 281 14.12 -25.71 -16.23
N SER A 282 13.86 -24.77 -17.15
CA SER A 282 13.52 -25.11 -18.54
C SER A 282 14.62 -25.81 -19.32
N ASP A 283 15.88 -25.69 -18.89
CA ASP A 283 17.06 -26.06 -19.70
C ASP A 283 17.70 -27.38 -19.26
N SER A 284 17.22 -28.03 -18.20
CA SER A 284 17.69 -29.37 -17.83
C SER A 284 16.94 -30.43 -18.64
N SER A 285 17.65 -31.09 -19.55
CA SER A 285 17.24 -32.28 -20.31
C SER A 285 16.90 -33.52 -19.47
N GLU A 286 16.65 -33.37 -18.17
CA GLU A 286 16.17 -34.42 -17.29
C GLU A 286 14.65 -34.45 -17.39
N ASN A 287 14.15 -35.46 -18.11
CA ASN A 287 12.75 -35.88 -18.23
C ASN A 287 11.81 -35.25 -17.18
N THR A 288 11.11 -34.21 -17.58
CA THR A 288 10.06 -33.49 -16.82
C THR A 288 8.82 -34.34 -16.51
N SER A 289 8.85 -35.66 -16.76
CA SER A 289 7.73 -36.56 -16.52
C SER A 289 7.76 -37.29 -15.17
N THR A 290 8.79 -37.09 -14.33
CA THR A 290 8.92 -37.85 -13.05
C THR A 290 9.36 -37.03 -11.83
N LEU A 291 9.47 -35.70 -11.90
CA LEU A 291 9.62 -34.90 -10.68
C LEU A 291 8.27 -34.82 -9.99
N ALA A 292 8.17 -35.33 -8.76
CA ALA A 292 6.98 -35.16 -7.93
C ALA A 292 6.64 -33.67 -7.81
N GLU A 293 5.34 -33.35 -7.80
CA GLU A 293 4.84 -31.96 -7.72
C GLU A 293 5.34 -31.25 -6.45
N SER A 294 5.54 -32.02 -5.37
CA SER A 294 6.35 -31.69 -4.20
C SER A 294 7.01 -32.96 -3.63
N ASP A 295 8.17 -32.82 -3.01
CA ASP A 295 8.78 -33.84 -2.15
C ASP A 295 9.10 -33.22 -0.77
N SER A 296 9.82 -33.91 0.12
CA SER A 296 10.09 -33.39 1.47
C SER A 296 11.01 -32.17 1.52
N GLU A 297 11.80 -31.91 0.47
CA GLU A 297 12.84 -30.86 0.46
C GLU A 297 12.68 -29.84 -0.69
N ASN A 298 11.84 -30.15 -1.68
CA ASN A 298 11.63 -29.39 -2.89
C ASN A 298 10.14 -29.31 -3.21
N THR A 299 9.78 -28.24 -3.90
CA THR A 299 8.42 -28.00 -4.40
C THR A 299 8.54 -27.50 -5.84
N ILE A 300 7.97 -28.23 -6.81
CA ILE A 300 8.10 -27.95 -8.26
C ILE A 300 9.58 -27.79 -8.67
N GLY A 301 10.43 -28.69 -8.20
CA GLY A 301 11.88 -28.66 -8.46
C GLY A 301 12.66 -27.54 -7.75
N ILE A 302 12.01 -26.62 -7.04
CA ILE A 302 12.65 -25.56 -6.26
C ILE A 302 12.91 -26.07 -4.84
N PRO A 303 14.15 -25.99 -4.31
CA PRO A 303 14.41 -26.31 -2.92
C PRO A 303 13.62 -25.41 -1.96
N ASP A 304 13.03 -25.97 -0.92
CA ASP A 304 12.11 -25.25 -0.03
C ASP A 304 12.75 -24.03 0.63
N PHE A 305 14.05 -24.07 0.94
CA PHE A 305 14.75 -22.94 1.54
C PHE A 305 14.78 -21.71 0.61
N TYR A 306 14.73 -21.87 -0.72
CA TYR A 306 14.52 -20.76 -1.65
C TYR A 306 13.14 -20.15 -1.43
N ILE A 307 12.11 -21.00 -1.36
CA ILE A 307 10.71 -20.58 -1.22
C ILE A 307 10.53 -19.85 0.12
N GLU A 308 11.02 -20.43 1.22
CA GLU A 308 10.94 -19.84 2.55
C GLU A 308 11.69 -18.52 2.65
N LYS A 309 12.90 -18.44 2.06
CA LYS A 309 13.72 -17.21 2.12
C LYS A 309 13.14 -16.10 1.24
N MET A 310 12.66 -16.41 0.03
CA MET A 310 12.06 -15.43 -0.88
C MET A 310 10.68 -14.95 -0.42
N ASN A 311 9.87 -15.82 0.20
CA ASN A 311 8.58 -15.45 0.76
C ASN A 311 8.65 -14.95 2.22
N ARG A 312 9.78 -15.19 2.89
CA ARG A 312 10.08 -14.79 4.29
C ARG A 312 9.06 -15.35 5.29
N THR A 313 8.62 -16.57 5.05
CA THR A 313 7.73 -17.32 5.94
C THR A 313 8.07 -18.79 5.85
N LYS A 314 7.77 -19.53 6.91
CA LYS A 314 7.90 -20.98 6.91
C LYS A 314 6.79 -21.62 6.09
N LEU A 315 7.09 -22.76 5.46
CA LEU A 315 6.06 -23.60 4.88
C LEU A 315 5.16 -24.14 6.00
N GLN A 316 3.85 -24.14 5.74
CA GLN A 316 2.83 -24.58 6.67
C GLN A 316 1.74 -25.34 5.90
N PRO A 317 1.04 -26.31 6.53
CA PRO A 317 -0.09 -26.99 5.92
C PRO A 317 -1.25 -26.02 5.66
N CYS A 318 -2.11 -26.36 4.72
CA CYS A 318 -3.30 -25.55 4.44
C CYS A 318 -4.30 -25.70 5.61
N PRO A 319 -4.76 -24.60 6.24
CA PRO A 319 -5.76 -24.70 7.29
C PRO A 319 -7.09 -25.16 6.70
N GLN A 320 -7.69 -26.15 7.35
CA GLN A 320 -9.01 -26.66 6.99
C GLN A 320 -10.08 -25.70 7.54
N VAL A 321 -10.91 -25.16 6.65
CA VAL A 321 -11.98 -24.22 7.00
C VAL A 321 -13.33 -24.79 6.58
N HIS A 322 -14.38 -24.50 7.36
CA HIS A 322 -15.74 -24.96 7.07
C HIS A 322 -16.61 -23.90 6.39
N VAL A 323 -16.12 -22.66 6.30
CA VAL A 323 -16.82 -21.56 5.63
C VAL A 323 -16.30 -21.46 4.21
N HIS A 324 -17.22 -21.38 3.25
CA HIS A 324 -16.90 -21.23 1.83
C HIS A 324 -17.42 -19.88 1.34
N LEU A 325 -16.51 -18.97 1.06
CA LEU A 325 -16.78 -17.66 0.46
C LEU A 325 -16.59 -17.68 -1.07
N PHE A 326 -15.76 -18.61 -1.56
CA PHE A 326 -15.61 -18.92 -2.97
C PHE A 326 -16.50 -20.10 -3.38
N PRO A 327 -16.85 -20.21 -4.68
CA PRO A 327 -17.60 -21.35 -5.18
C PRO A 327 -16.85 -22.68 -5.02
N THR A 328 -17.59 -23.75 -4.75
CA THR A 328 -17.07 -25.13 -4.63
C THR A 328 -17.30 -25.95 -5.90
N ASP A 329 -17.82 -25.32 -6.96
CA ASP A 329 -18.27 -25.92 -8.21
C ASP A 329 -17.56 -25.30 -9.44
N LEU A 330 -16.26 -25.07 -9.33
CA LEU A 330 -15.39 -24.60 -10.40
C LEU A 330 -14.71 -25.77 -11.16
N PRO A 331 -14.14 -25.51 -12.36
CA PRO A 331 -13.35 -26.51 -13.07
C PRO A 331 -12.21 -27.07 -12.19
N PRO A 332 -11.90 -28.38 -12.26
CA PRO A 332 -10.92 -29.04 -11.38
C PRO A 332 -9.55 -28.34 -11.34
N ASP A 333 -9.08 -27.89 -12.50
CA ASP A 333 -7.78 -27.24 -12.67
C ASP A 333 -7.63 -25.97 -11.83
N ILE A 334 -8.76 -25.30 -11.53
CA ILE A 334 -8.83 -24.02 -10.84
C ILE A 334 -9.42 -24.17 -9.43
N GLN A 335 -10.18 -25.24 -9.17
CA GLN A 335 -10.85 -25.47 -7.88
C GLN A 335 -9.85 -25.50 -6.72
N ALA A 336 -8.75 -26.25 -6.87
CA ALA A 336 -7.72 -26.32 -5.83
C ALA A 336 -7.09 -24.95 -5.50
N VAL A 337 -6.93 -24.08 -6.51
CA VAL A 337 -6.44 -22.70 -6.32
C VAL A 337 -7.44 -21.90 -5.50
N PHE A 338 -8.73 -21.95 -5.83
CA PHE A 338 -9.77 -21.22 -5.10
C PHE A 338 -10.05 -21.79 -3.71
N ASP A 339 -9.85 -23.09 -3.49
CA ASP A 339 -9.93 -23.70 -2.16
C ASP A 339 -8.81 -23.19 -1.25
N LEU A 340 -7.57 -23.10 -1.75
CA LEU A 340 -6.48 -22.47 -1.02
C LEU A 340 -6.76 -20.99 -0.74
N LEU A 341 -7.23 -20.24 -1.74
CA LEU A 341 -7.62 -18.84 -1.54
C LEU A 341 -8.75 -18.70 -0.50
N ASN A 342 -9.70 -19.62 -0.49
CA ASN A 342 -10.78 -19.67 0.48
C ASN A 342 -10.23 -19.92 1.89
N SER A 343 -9.37 -20.92 2.07
CA SER A 343 -8.72 -21.19 3.35
C SER A 343 -7.95 -19.97 3.86
N VAL A 344 -7.09 -19.37 3.03
CA VAL A 344 -6.29 -18.20 3.42
C VAL A 344 -7.19 -16.99 3.75
N LEU A 345 -8.23 -16.76 2.96
CA LEU A 345 -9.20 -15.68 3.20
C LEU A 345 -9.91 -15.90 4.53
N VAL A 346 -10.59 -17.03 4.71
CA VAL A 346 -11.43 -17.30 5.88
C VAL A 346 -10.60 -17.30 7.17
N THR A 347 -9.37 -17.83 7.15
CA THR A 347 -8.47 -17.80 8.31
C THR A 347 -8.11 -16.37 8.73
N SER A 348 -7.86 -15.48 7.78
CA SER A 348 -7.32 -14.13 8.07
C SER A 348 -8.36 -13.02 8.05
N LEU A 349 -9.57 -13.27 7.52
CA LEU A 349 -10.63 -12.29 7.37
C LEU A 349 -11.14 -11.70 8.70
N PRO A 350 -11.22 -12.44 9.82
CA PRO A 350 -11.55 -11.85 11.11
C PRO A 350 -10.57 -10.76 11.54
N LEU A 351 -9.26 -10.92 11.26
CA LEU A 351 -8.27 -9.89 11.55
C LEU A 351 -8.49 -8.64 10.69
N LEU A 352 -8.77 -8.80 9.40
CA LEU A 352 -9.11 -7.69 8.52
C LEU A 352 -10.38 -6.95 9.00
N TYR A 353 -11.40 -7.68 9.47
CA TYR A 353 -12.63 -7.08 10.02
C TYR A 353 -12.36 -6.29 11.30
N ARG A 354 -11.44 -6.76 12.14
CA ARG A 354 -11.04 -6.07 13.37
C ARG A 354 -10.19 -4.83 13.10
N VAL A 355 -9.35 -4.82 12.08
CA VAL A 355 -8.48 -3.67 11.78
C VAL A 355 -9.20 -2.64 10.91
N PHE A 356 -9.85 -3.10 9.83
CA PHE A 356 -10.51 -2.28 8.82
C PHE A 356 -11.96 -2.75 8.57
N PRO A 357 -12.88 -2.59 9.55
CA PRO A 357 -14.28 -3.02 9.42
C PRO A 357 -15.02 -2.30 8.28
N THR A 358 -14.51 -1.15 7.83
CA THR A 358 -15.05 -0.33 6.74
C THR A 358 -14.56 -0.76 5.35
N HIS A 359 -13.75 -1.81 5.25
CA HIS A 359 -13.25 -2.31 3.96
C HIS A 359 -14.40 -2.82 3.07
N ASP A 360 -14.32 -2.56 1.76
CA ASP A 360 -15.40 -2.82 0.79
C ASP A 360 -15.93 -4.25 0.83
N ILE A 361 -15.09 -5.23 1.14
CA ILE A 361 -15.48 -6.65 1.26
C ILE A 361 -16.66 -6.85 2.23
N PHE A 362 -16.69 -6.12 3.35
CA PHE A 362 -17.72 -6.28 4.39
C PHE A 362 -19.04 -5.54 4.05
N LEU A 363 -19.08 -4.81 2.95
CA LEU A 363 -20.31 -4.21 2.45
C LEU A 363 -21.22 -5.27 1.80
N ASP A 364 -20.68 -6.41 1.38
CA ASP A 364 -21.44 -7.45 0.70
C ASP A 364 -22.45 -8.12 1.64
N PRO A 365 -23.73 -8.28 1.25
CA PRO A 365 -24.74 -8.93 2.08
C PRO A 365 -24.41 -10.36 2.47
N SER A 366 -23.60 -11.09 1.69
CA SER A 366 -23.22 -12.47 1.99
C SER A 366 -22.39 -12.56 3.28
N LEU A 367 -21.54 -11.56 3.56
CA LEU A 367 -20.80 -11.48 4.82
C LEU A 367 -21.64 -10.92 5.99
N LYS A 368 -22.83 -10.40 5.72
CA LYS A 368 -23.77 -9.89 6.75
C LYS A 368 -24.75 -10.94 7.25
N THR A 369 -24.65 -12.18 6.79
CA THR A 369 -25.46 -13.28 7.33
C THR A 369 -25.10 -13.52 8.80
N PRO A 370 -26.03 -14.00 9.65
CA PRO A 370 -25.75 -14.23 11.07
C PRO A 370 -24.57 -15.16 11.32
N GLN A 371 -24.42 -16.20 10.49
CA GLN A 371 -23.31 -17.14 10.55
C GLN A 371 -21.97 -16.45 10.22
N ASN A 372 -21.97 -15.60 9.19
CA ASN A 372 -20.75 -14.92 8.78
C ASN A 372 -20.30 -13.84 9.76
N ILE A 373 -21.25 -13.08 10.31
CA ILE A 373 -20.96 -12.13 11.39
C ILE A 373 -20.44 -12.85 12.64
N ALA A 374 -20.98 -14.04 12.98
CA ALA A 374 -20.50 -14.82 14.11
C ALA A 374 -19.05 -15.29 13.92
N PHE A 375 -18.64 -15.75 12.73
CA PHE A 375 -17.23 -16.11 12.50
C PHE A 375 -16.32 -14.87 12.52
N LEU A 376 -16.74 -13.75 11.92
CA LEU A 376 -15.94 -12.52 11.84
C LEU A 376 -15.69 -11.90 13.22
N THR A 377 -16.63 -12.09 14.15
CA THR A 377 -16.55 -11.59 15.52
C THR A 377 -16.02 -12.61 16.52
N GLY A 378 -15.82 -13.86 16.09
CA GLY A 378 -15.30 -14.95 16.91
C GLY A 378 -13.82 -14.79 17.26
N THR A 379 -13.17 -15.94 17.54
CA THR A 379 -11.76 -15.99 17.93
C THR A 379 -10.87 -15.39 16.84
N LEU A 380 -9.98 -14.47 17.21
CA LEU A 380 -9.02 -13.89 16.28
C LEU A 380 -7.92 -14.93 15.94
N PRO A 381 -7.44 -14.94 14.69
CA PRO A 381 -6.33 -15.81 14.29
C PRO A 381 -4.99 -15.37 14.92
N LEU A 382 -4.86 -14.09 15.24
CA LEU A 382 -3.68 -13.45 15.80
C LEU A 382 -4.12 -12.33 16.76
N ASP A 383 -3.38 -12.16 17.85
CA ASP A 383 -3.60 -11.05 18.77
C ASP A 383 -3.29 -9.71 18.07
N ILE A 384 -4.14 -8.71 18.28
CA ILE A 384 -4.01 -7.39 17.63
C ILE A 384 -2.67 -6.73 18.02
N GLU A 385 -2.20 -6.98 19.25
CA GLU A 385 -0.91 -6.49 19.76
C GLU A 385 0.26 -6.90 18.84
N SER A 386 0.17 -8.09 18.23
CA SER A 386 1.19 -8.57 17.27
C SER A 386 1.30 -7.70 16.01
N GLN A 387 0.26 -6.93 15.69
CA GLN A 387 0.18 -6.09 14.50
C GLN A 387 0.41 -4.60 14.80
N GLU A 388 0.65 -4.21 16.06
CA GLU A 388 0.81 -2.79 16.43
C GLU A 388 1.94 -2.09 15.68
N HIS A 389 3.09 -2.75 15.53
CA HIS A 389 4.22 -2.26 14.73
C HIS A 389 3.79 -1.96 13.29
N LEU A 390 2.97 -2.81 12.70
CA LEU A 390 2.47 -2.63 11.34
C LEU A 390 1.48 -1.46 11.27
N LEU A 391 0.54 -1.39 12.22
CA LEU A 391 -0.46 -0.31 12.29
C LEU A 391 0.18 1.06 12.58
N ALA A 392 1.28 1.11 13.32
CA ALA A 392 2.04 2.34 13.57
C ALA A 392 2.60 2.96 12.28
N GLN A 393 2.70 2.19 11.19
CA GLN A 393 3.16 2.67 9.89
C GLN A 393 2.04 3.31 9.05
N LEU A 394 0.78 3.33 9.51
CA LEU A 394 -0.31 4.03 8.83
C LEU A 394 -0.10 5.55 8.84
N ILE A 395 -0.42 6.19 7.71
CA ILE A 395 -0.40 7.65 7.59
C ILE A 395 -1.73 8.24 8.05
N ASP A 396 -2.82 7.76 7.45
CA ASP A 396 -4.18 8.09 7.86
C ASP A 396 -4.66 7.06 8.89
N LYS A 397 -4.96 7.51 10.12
CA LYS A 397 -5.43 6.65 11.21
C LYS A 397 -6.95 6.54 11.29
N THR A 398 -7.65 7.38 10.54
CA THR A 398 -9.11 7.46 10.49
C THR A 398 -9.68 6.11 10.05
N GLY A 399 -10.59 5.55 10.85
CA GLY A 399 -11.27 4.28 10.53
C GLY A 399 -10.59 2.99 11.04
N THR A 400 -9.53 3.09 11.86
CA THR A 400 -8.97 1.96 12.60
C THR A 400 -9.59 1.83 14.00
N VAL A 401 -9.64 0.62 14.56
CA VAL A 401 -10.21 0.37 15.90
C VAL A 401 -9.49 1.09 17.05
N SER A 402 -8.28 1.64 16.84
CA SER A 402 -7.64 2.53 17.82
C SER A 402 -8.45 3.81 18.14
N GLU A 403 -9.45 4.19 17.33
CA GLU A 403 -10.38 5.27 17.66
C GLU A 403 -11.65 4.79 18.40
N LEU A 404 -11.91 3.47 18.49
CA LEU A 404 -13.16 2.89 18.99
C LEU A 404 -13.06 2.21 20.36
N VAL A 405 -11.89 2.16 20.99
CA VAL A 405 -11.73 1.70 22.38
C VAL A 405 -11.74 2.91 23.31
N PRO A 406 -12.82 3.15 24.10
CA PRO A 406 -12.71 4.04 25.25
C PRO A 406 -11.70 3.40 26.20
N ASN A 407 -10.70 4.16 26.63
CA ASN A 407 -9.80 3.78 27.72
C ASN A 407 -10.62 3.09 28.84
N PRO A 408 -10.27 1.87 29.28
CA PRO A 408 -10.98 1.25 30.38
C PRO A 408 -10.82 2.18 31.59
N VAL A 409 -11.97 2.69 32.04
CA VAL A 409 -12.12 3.30 33.36
C VAL A 409 -11.51 2.33 34.35
N LYS A 410 -10.56 2.80 35.16
CA LYS A 410 -10.05 2.08 36.32
C LYS A 410 -11.25 1.69 37.18
N ILE A 411 -11.64 0.42 37.14
CA ILE A 411 -12.58 -0.14 38.11
C ILE A 411 -11.70 -0.60 39.27
N ASP A 412 -11.80 0.14 40.37
CA ASP A 412 -11.24 -0.25 41.65
C ASP A 412 -11.70 -1.66 42.03
N GLN A 413 -10.72 -2.46 42.42
CA GLN A 413 -10.93 -3.77 43.04
C GLN A 413 -11.64 -3.56 44.38
N ASN A 414 -12.82 -4.15 44.55
CA ASN A 414 -13.24 -4.73 45.81
C ASN A 414 -14.29 -5.82 45.61
N GLU A 415 -14.03 -6.94 46.26
CA GLU A 415 -14.71 -8.22 46.22
C GLU A 415 -16.15 -8.16 46.77
N HIS A 416 -17.06 -8.99 46.24
CA HIS A 416 -17.60 -10.17 46.94
C HIS A 416 -18.91 -10.73 46.31
N THR A 417 -18.81 -12.00 45.90
CA THR A 417 -19.77 -13.13 46.09
C THR A 417 -21.27 -13.03 45.72
N LEU A 418 -21.69 -13.92 44.80
CA LEU A 418 -22.87 -14.82 44.80
C LEU A 418 -23.64 -14.84 43.47
N THR A 419 -23.79 -16.04 42.91
CA THR A 419 -24.72 -16.43 41.83
C THR A 419 -26.14 -16.69 42.40
N PRO A 420 -27.13 -17.18 41.63
CA PRO A 420 -27.93 -16.48 40.61
C PRO A 420 -29.46 -16.62 40.91
N ILE A 421 -30.31 -15.62 40.58
CA ILE A 421 -31.78 -15.81 40.61
C ILE A 421 -32.42 -15.06 39.44
N GLY A 422 -33.26 -15.76 38.69
CA GLY A 422 -34.08 -15.21 37.62
C GLY A 422 -35.42 -14.62 38.09
N THR A 423 -36.16 -14.14 37.09
CA THR A 423 -37.59 -13.79 37.05
C THR A 423 -38.09 -12.48 37.70
N SER A 424 -38.51 -11.60 36.78
CA SER A 424 -39.82 -10.92 36.69
C SER A 424 -39.97 -9.48 37.19
N LEU A 425 -40.86 -8.77 36.45
CA LEU A 425 -41.44 -7.43 36.63
C LEU A 425 -40.63 -6.28 35.97
N SER A 426 -41.20 -5.36 35.19
CA SER A 426 -42.61 -5.02 34.92
C SER A 426 -42.71 -4.12 33.67
N GLN A 427 -43.80 -4.30 32.91
CA GLN A 427 -44.28 -3.39 31.88
C GLN A 427 -44.71 -2.07 32.52
N THR A 428 -44.00 -0.98 32.26
CA THR A 428 -44.47 0.42 32.32
C THR A 428 -43.30 1.30 31.92
N ASP A 429 -43.19 1.65 30.62
CA ASP A 429 -42.46 2.84 30.10
C ASP A 429 -42.52 2.92 28.56
N ILE A 430 -43.66 2.55 27.96
CA ILE A 430 -43.88 2.62 26.51
C ILE A 430 -44.24 4.03 25.98
N PRO A 431 -44.83 4.98 26.76
CA PRO A 431 -45.17 6.31 26.19
C PRO A 431 -43.99 7.26 25.98
N MET A 432 -42.90 7.13 26.76
CA MET A 432 -41.79 8.09 26.74
C MET A 432 -40.83 7.84 25.57
N LEU A 433 -40.63 6.58 25.17
CA LEU A 433 -39.71 6.20 24.10
C LEU A 433 -40.25 6.59 22.71
N ASP A 434 -41.56 6.49 22.50
CA ASP A 434 -42.20 6.95 21.25
C ASP A 434 -42.24 8.47 21.16
N GLN A 435 -42.39 9.17 22.28
CA GLN A 435 -42.30 10.63 22.32
C GLN A 435 -40.87 11.12 22.04
N LEU A 436 -39.86 10.42 22.57
CA LEU A 436 -38.44 10.70 22.30
C LEU A 436 -38.06 10.40 20.84
N LYS A 437 -38.57 9.29 20.26
CA LYS A 437 -38.41 8.99 18.83
C LYS A 437 -39.04 10.06 17.96
N THR A 438 -40.24 10.52 18.29
CA THR A 438 -40.95 11.55 17.52
C THR A 438 -40.20 12.89 17.57
N GLU A 439 -39.68 13.29 18.73
CA GLU A 439 -38.87 14.51 18.88
C GLU A 439 -37.49 14.39 18.21
N LEU A 440 -36.84 13.23 18.29
CA LEU A 440 -35.57 12.97 17.58
C LEU A 440 -35.78 12.97 16.05
N GLN A 441 -36.90 12.42 15.58
CA GLN A 441 -37.24 12.39 14.16
C GLN A 441 -37.57 13.79 13.64
N LYS A 442 -38.28 14.62 14.42
CA LYS A 442 -38.44 16.06 14.13
C LYS A 442 -37.11 16.80 14.12
N LEU A 443 -36.20 16.50 15.05
CA LEU A 443 -34.88 17.13 15.13
C LEU A 443 -34.01 16.78 13.91
N ILE A 444 -33.99 15.50 13.51
CA ILE A 444 -33.27 15.00 12.32
C ILE A 444 -33.85 15.64 11.04
N GLN A 445 -35.17 15.77 10.96
CA GLN A 445 -35.87 16.39 9.83
C GLN A 445 -35.63 17.90 9.77
N LEU A 446 -35.52 18.57 10.92
CA LEU A 446 -35.15 19.98 11.01
C LEU A 446 -33.70 20.20 10.57
N GLN A 447 -32.77 19.38 11.07
CA GLN A 447 -31.33 19.47 10.75
C GLN A 447 -31.07 19.22 9.26
N THR A 448 -31.70 18.21 8.66
CA THR A 448 -31.60 17.91 7.23
C THR A 448 -32.22 19.00 6.36
N SER A 449 -33.37 19.57 6.76
CA SER A 449 -34.00 20.70 6.07
C SER A 449 -33.12 21.97 6.08
N THR A 450 -32.51 22.30 7.22
CA THR A 450 -31.57 23.44 7.32
C THR A 450 -30.28 23.20 6.56
N GLY A 451 -29.68 22.00 6.65
CA GLY A 451 -28.45 21.66 5.95
C GLY A 451 -28.61 21.68 4.43
N PHE A 452 -29.72 21.13 3.92
CA PHE A 452 -30.02 21.17 2.48
C PHE A 452 -30.38 22.57 1.98
N SER A 453 -31.09 23.37 2.78
CA SER A 453 -31.37 24.77 2.41
C SER A 453 -30.09 25.60 2.32
N GLN A 454 -29.12 25.36 3.21
CA GLN A 454 -27.79 25.98 3.14
C GLN A 454 -27.01 25.51 1.90
N LEU A 455 -27.03 24.20 1.59
CA LEU A 455 -26.39 23.64 0.39
C LEU A 455 -26.94 24.26 -0.91
N ILE A 456 -28.26 24.36 -1.04
CA ILE A 456 -28.90 24.98 -2.21
C ILE A 456 -28.55 26.47 -2.31
N THR A 457 -28.45 27.17 -1.18
CA THR A 457 -28.07 28.59 -1.15
C THR A 457 -26.62 28.79 -1.62
N VAL A 458 -25.70 27.94 -1.14
CA VAL A 458 -24.30 27.95 -1.58
C VAL A 458 -24.18 27.60 -3.05
N LEU A 459 -24.92 26.60 -3.55
CA LEU A 459 -24.94 26.24 -4.96
C LEU A 459 -25.48 27.40 -5.83
N LEU A 460 -26.52 28.10 -5.39
CA LEU A 460 -27.05 29.28 -6.09
C LEU A 460 -26.01 30.41 -6.14
N GLU A 461 -25.28 30.67 -5.06
CA GLU A 461 -24.21 31.68 -5.05
C GLU A 461 -23.03 31.29 -5.96
N ILE A 462 -22.64 30.01 -5.99
CA ILE A 462 -21.58 29.51 -6.87
C ILE A 462 -22.00 29.68 -8.33
N PHE A 463 -23.21 29.26 -8.72
CA PHE A 463 -23.68 29.39 -10.10
C PHE A 463 -23.92 30.85 -10.51
N GLN A 464 -24.22 31.76 -9.57
CA GLN A 464 -24.26 33.19 -9.82
C GLN A 464 -22.88 33.79 -10.11
N ARG A 465 -21.80 33.21 -9.59
CA ARG A 465 -20.42 33.67 -9.80
C ARG A 465 -19.68 33.01 -10.96
N LEU A 466 -20.23 31.93 -11.53
CA LEU A 466 -19.66 31.26 -12.70
C LEU A 466 -20.05 31.96 -14.02
N ASP A 467 -19.07 32.11 -14.92
CA ASP A 467 -19.22 32.66 -16.27
C ASP A 467 -19.78 31.59 -17.23
N PHE A 468 -21.12 31.51 -17.30
CA PHE A 468 -21.84 30.67 -18.26
C PHE A 468 -22.70 31.51 -19.21
N LYS A 469 -23.07 30.93 -20.37
CA LYS A 469 -24.12 31.49 -21.23
C LYS A 469 -25.41 31.71 -20.42
N LYS A 470 -25.97 32.92 -20.54
CA LYS A 470 -27.11 33.43 -19.72
C LYS A 470 -28.32 32.49 -19.72
N SER A 471 -28.57 31.77 -20.81
CA SER A 471 -29.64 30.77 -20.95
C SER A 471 -29.44 29.54 -20.05
N ASN A 472 -28.22 29.01 -19.97
CA ASN A 472 -27.92 27.81 -19.18
C ASN A 472 -27.85 28.14 -17.70
N LYS A 473 -27.36 29.34 -17.37
CA LYS A 473 -27.37 29.87 -16.01
C LYS A 473 -28.79 30.02 -15.46
N GLN A 474 -29.71 30.55 -16.27
CA GLN A 474 -31.11 30.67 -15.87
C GLN A 474 -31.78 29.31 -15.69
N PHE A 475 -31.55 28.36 -16.61
CA PHE A 475 -32.09 27.00 -16.51
C PHE A 475 -31.66 26.27 -15.22
N VAL A 476 -30.37 26.35 -14.85
CA VAL A 476 -29.86 25.72 -13.62
C VAL A 476 -30.41 26.39 -12.37
N ILE A 477 -30.56 27.72 -12.39
CA ILE A 477 -31.19 28.48 -11.29
C ILE A 477 -32.65 28.04 -11.12
N ASP A 478 -33.41 27.91 -12.21
CA ASP A 478 -34.81 27.50 -12.19
C ASP A 478 -34.95 26.05 -11.69
N LEU A 479 -34.04 25.16 -12.07
CA LEU A 479 -34.00 23.76 -11.60
C LEU A 479 -33.71 23.67 -10.09
N LEU A 480 -32.74 24.43 -9.59
CA LEU A 480 -32.38 24.48 -8.17
C LEU A 480 -33.51 25.10 -7.31
N GLN A 481 -34.21 26.10 -7.86
CA GLN A 481 -35.38 26.69 -7.20
C GLN A 481 -36.57 25.73 -7.19
N SER A 482 -36.80 24.96 -8.26
CA SER A 482 -37.82 23.91 -8.29
C SER A 482 -37.53 22.82 -7.27
N CYS A 483 -36.28 22.36 -7.18
CA CYS A 483 -35.85 21.37 -6.20
C CYS A 483 -36.04 21.85 -4.74
N ARG A 484 -35.76 23.13 -4.49
CA ARG A 484 -36.02 23.78 -3.18
C ARG A 484 -37.51 23.79 -2.83
N LYS A 485 -38.39 24.00 -3.82
CA LYS A 485 -39.84 24.04 -3.64
C LYS A 485 -40.42 22.64 -3.39
N ASP A 486 -39.99 21.65 -4.16
CA ASP A 486 -40.47 20.27 -4.04
C ASP A 486 -40.07 19.62 -2.71
N MET A 487 -38.83 19.86 -2.24
CA MET A 487 -38.38 19.39 -0.93
C MET A 487 -39.12 20.08 0.21
N ARG A 488 -39.35 21.40 0.13
CA ARG A 488 -40.13 22.14 1.14
C ARG A 488 -41.56 21.59 1.24
N ASN A 489 -42.16 21.22 0.11
CA ASN A 489 -43.50 20.63 0.08
C ASN A 489 -43.52 19.21 0.66
N LYS A 490 -42.51 18.38 0.38
CA LYS A 490 -42.40 17.01 0.94
C LYS A 490 -42.05 16.96 2.42
N LEU A 491 -41.42 18.01 2.98
CA LEU A 491 -41.04 18.09 4.39
C LEU A 491 -42.12 18.70 5.30
N MET A 492 -43.15 19.34 4.73
CA MET A 492 -44.20 20.03 5.49
C MET A 492 -45.50 19.22 5.63
N ASP A 493 -45.59 18.02 5.06
CA ASP A 493 -46.80 17.18 5.11
C ASP A 493 -46.54 15.87 5.90
N PRO A 494 -46.99 15.75 7.17
CA PRO A 494 -46.66 14.60 8.02
C PRO A 494 -47.52 13.33 7.77
N CYS A 495 -48.39 13.29 6.75
CA CYS A 495 -49.42 12.23 6.64
C CYS A 495 -49.41 11.38 5.35
N SER A 496 -48.39 11.39 4.50
CA SER A 496 -48.41 10.65 3.22
C SER A 496 -47.33 9.57 3.05
N LEU A 497 -46.85 8.94 4.14
CA LEU A 497 -45.84 7.88 4.07
C LEU A 497 -46.37 6.47 4.41
N SER A 498 -47.68 6.29 4.46
CA SER A 498 -48.31 4.98 4.66
C SER A 498 -49.44 4.75 3.66
N THR A 499 -49.10 4.53 2.38
CA THR A 499 -49.84 3.80 1.32
C THR A 499 -49.22 4.19 -0.03
N ASN A 500 -49.16 3.25 -0.98
CA ASN A 500 -48.69 3.41 -2.38
C ASN A 500 -47.25 2.96 -2.69
N PHE A 501 -46.90 1.72 -2.34
CA PHE A 501 -45.88 0.96 -3.08
C PHE A 501 -46.29 -0.50 -3.35
N ALA A 502 -47.59 -0.81 -3.22
CA ALA A 502 -48.17 -2.11 -3.49
C ALA A 502 -49.54 -1.92 -4.16
N ASP A 503 -49.52 -1.44 -5.40
CA ASP A 503 -50.57 -1.61 -6.42
C ASP A 503 -50.23 -0.70 -7.61
N GLU A 504 -49.52 -1.26 -8.59
CA GLU A 504 -49.57 -0.91 -10.01
C GLU A 504 -48.44 -1.68 -10.67
N LEU A 505 -48.77 -2.86 -11.21
CA LEU A 505 -48.23 -3.50 -12.42
C LEU A 505 -48.71 -4.96 -12.44
N SER A 506 -49.99 -5.15 -12.78
CA SER A 506 -50.53 -6.40 -13.30
C SER A 506 -51.65 -6.10 -14.31
N ASP A 507 -51.45 -6.60 -15.52
CA ASP A 507 -52.43 -6.87 -16.59
C ASP A 507 -53.07 -5.62 -17.27
N ASP A 508 -53.22 -5.52 -18.59
CA ASP A 508 -53.50 -6.58 -19.56
C ASP A 508 -53.20 -6.12 -21.01
N GLU A 509 -52.98 -7.08 -21.89
CA GLU A 509 -52.80 -6.92 -23.32
C GLU A 509 -54.11 -6.66 -24.10
N ASN A 510 -53.94 -6.14 -25.32
CA ASN A 510 -54.70 -6.44 -26.55
C ASN A 510 -55.93 -5.60 -26.98
N GLU A 511 -55.73 -5.02 -28.18
CA GLU A 511 -56.52 -5.14 -29.41
C GLU A 511 -57.31 -3.93 -29.99
N LYS A 512 -56.91 -3.64 -31.25
CA LYS A 512 -57.70 -3.30 -32.46
C LYS A 512 -57.99 -1.83 -32.84
N GLY A 513 -57.15 -1.33 -33.76
CA GLY A 513 -57.49 -1.13 -35.19
C GLY A 513 -58.01 0.26 -35.62
N ASN A 514 -57.40 0.92 -36.62
CA ASN A 514 -57.47 0.60 -38.06
C ASN A 514 -57.17 1.83 -38.99
N LYS A 515 -56.65 1.55 -40.21
CA LYS A 515 -56.59 2.34 -41.49
C LYS A 515 -55.44 3.37 -41.68
N THR A 516 -54.76 3.53 -42.84
CA THR A 516 -54.78 2.92 -44.20
C THR A 516 -53.59 3.41 -45.04
N GLY A 517 -53.09 2.56 -45.95
CA GLY A 517 -52.50 2.91 -47.26
C GLY A 517 -50.96 2.80 -47.38
N ALA A 518 -50.34 2.27 -48.44
CA ALA A 518 -50.78 1.62 -49.67
C ALA A 518 -49.52 1.09 -50.43
N ILE A 519 -49.58 -0.17 -50.87
CA ILE A 519 -49.13 -0.72 -52.19
C ILE A 519 -47.61 -0.67 -52.55
N TYR A 520 -46.94 -1.83 -52.54
CA TYR A 520 -46.53 -2.62 -53.73
C TYR A 520 -45.76 -3.89 -53.28
N ASP A 521 -46.29 -5.04 -53.68
CA ASP A 521 -45.66 -6.38 -53.83
C ASP A 521 -45.40 -6.55 -55.37
N PRO A 522 -44.81 -7.62 -55.95
CA PRO A 522 -44.47 -8.92 -55.35
C PRO A 522 -43.19 -9.61 -55.92
N GLU A 523 -43.05 -10.88 -55.52
CA GLU A 523 -42.45 -12.03 -56.25
C GLU A 523 -41.10 -12.52 -55.69
N THR A 524 -41.14 -13.52 -54.79
CA THR A 524 -41.00 -14.99 -55.02
C THR A 524 -39.55 -15.35 -55.38
N ASP A 525 -38.89 -16.34 -54.77
CA ASP A 525 -39.28 -17.75 -54.70
C ASP A 525 -38.23 -18.52 -53.87
N ASN A 526 -38.63 -19.73 -53.55
CA ASN A 526 -38.10 -20.78 -52.69
C ASN A 526 -36.60 -21.13 -52.75
N GLY A 527 -36.15 -21.76 -51.65
CA GLY A 527 -35.61 -23.12 -51.79
C GLY A 527 -34.31 -23.44 -51.06
N ASN A 528 -34.45 -24.04 -49.88
CA ASN A 528 -33.57 -25.06 -49.28
C ASN A 528 -32.70 -25.85 -50.28
N GLU A 529 -31.46 -26.22 -49.94
CA GLU A 529 -31.12 -27.49 -49.26
C GLU A 529 -29.59 -27.69 -49.14
N GLU A 530 -29.24 -28.68 -48.33
CA GLU A 530 -27.94 -29.01 -47.75
C GLU A 530 -26.89 -29.56 -48.73
N SER A 531 -25.59 -29.46 -48.39
CA SER A 531 -24.70 -30.64 -48.25
C SER A 531 -23.23 -30.29 -47.98
N VAL A 532 -22.75 -30.80 -46.84
CA VAL A 532 -21.50 -31.57 -46.60
C VAL A 532 -20.29 -31.33 -47.51
N SER A 533 -19.16 -30.94 -46.90
CA SER A 533 -17.86 -31.55 -47.22
C SER A 533 -16.86 -31.42 -46.06
N ASP A 534 -16.33 -32.56 -45.64
CA ASP A 534 -15.17 -32.73 -44.75
C ASP A 534 -13.91 -32.06 -45.32
N TYR A 535 -13.08 -31.46 -44.47
CA TYR A 535 -11.61 -31.55 -44.48
C TYR A 535 -11.02 -30.71 -43.33
N GLU A 536 -10.41 -31.37 -42.35
CA GLU A 536 -9.37 -30.82 -41.46
C GLU A 536 -8.06 -31.60 -41.75
N PRO A 537 -6.86 -31.19 -41.28
CA PRO A 537 -6.46 -29.89 -40.74
C PRO A 537 -5.12 -29.37 -41.35
N SER A 538 -4.84 -28.07 -41.26
CA SER A 538 -3.45 -27.60 -41.37
C SER A 538 -3.14 -26.48 -40.37
N PHE A 539 -2.19 -26.79 -39.49
CA PHE A 539 -1.58 -25.91 -38.51
C PHE A 539 -0.90 -24.71 -39.17
N LYS A 540 -1.34 -23.49 -38.82
CA LYS A 540 -0.49 -22.29 -38.87
C LYS A 540 -0.73 -21.43 -37.63
N LYS A 541 0.28 -21.36 -36.77
CA LYS A 541 0.44 -20.35 -35.72
C LYS A 541 0.48 -18.96 -36.39
N SER A 542 -0.61 -18.21 -36.31
CA SER A 542 -0.63 -16.78 -36.65
C SER A 542 -0.33 -15.96 -35.39
N LYS A 543 0.81 -15.27 -35.41
CA LYS A 543 1.10 -14.14 -34.53
C LYS A 543 0.00 -13.07 -34.73
N PRO A 544 -0.48 -12.38 -33.68
CA PRO A 544 -1.36 -11.25 -33.87
C PRO A 544 -0.60 -10.09 -34.51
N ASN A 545 -1.01 -9.75 -35.73
CA ASN A 545 -0.50 -8.64 -36.52
C ASN A 545 -1.30 -7.39 -36.12
N TYR A 546 -0.64 -6.40 -35.51
CA TYR A 546 -1.25 -5.10 -35.23
C TYR A 546 -1.55 -4.41 -36.54
N THR A 547 -2.82 -4.37 -36.92
CA THR A 547 -3.31 -3.55 -38.02
C THR A 547 -4.21 -2.50 -37.39
N GLU A 548 -3.73 -1.26 -37.33
CA GLU A 548 -4.48 -0.11 -36.86
C GLU A 548 -5.63 0.16 -37.82
N GLU A 549 -6.87 -0.01 -37.34
CA GLU A 549 -8.03 0.60 -37.99
C GLU A 549 -8.00 2.11 -37.71
N PRO A 550 -8.35 2.97 -38.69
CA PRO A 550 -8.29 4.41 -38.52
C PRO A 550 -9.37 4.86 -37.53
N LEU A 551 -8.92 5.53 -36.46
CA LEU A 551 -9.74 6.17 -35.43
C LEU A 551 -10.53 7.35 -36.01
N SER A 552 -11.65 7.65 -35.36
CA SER A 552 -12.56 8.74 -35.75
C SER A 552 -11.93 10.13 -35.56
N ASP A 553 -12.26 11.09 -36.42
CA ASP A 553 -11.64 12.43 -36.44
C ASP A 553 -11.78 13.21 -35.11
N ASP A 554 -12.73 12.84 -34.24
CA ASP A 554 -12.88 13.41 -32.90
C ASP A 554 -11.84 12.87 -31.89
N GLU A 555 -11.34 11.65 -32.08
CA GLU A 555 -10.28 11.04 -31.23
C GLU A 555 -8.90 11.67 -31.51
N ASN A 556 -8.63 12.05 -32.77
CA ASN A 556 -7.40 12.76 -33.14
C ASN A 556 -7.30 14.14 -32.48
N MET A 557 -8.41 14.85 -32.29
CA MET A 557 -8.40 16.19 -31.69
C MET A 557 -8.14 16.15 -30.18
N GLU A 558 -8.63 15.13 -29.48
CA GLU A 558 -8.38 14.96 -28.04
C GLU A 558 -6.97 14.42 -27.77
N GLU A 559 -6.46 13.52 -28.61
CA GLU A 559 -5.06 13.07 -28.55
C GLU A 559 -4.07 14.19 -28.88
N VAL A 560 -4.36 15.03 -29.88
CA VAL A 560 -3.55 16.21 -30.19
C VAL A 560 -3.60 17.23 -29.05
N ALA A 561 -4.75 17.45 -28.42
CA ALA A 561 -4.86 18.31 -27.24
C ALA A 561 -4.06 17.77 -26.04
N GLN A 562 -4.03 16.45 -25.86
CA GLN A 562 -3.21 15.80 -24.83
C GLN A 562 -1.72 15.86 -25.15
N LEU A 563 -1.31 15.68 -26.42
CA LEU A 563 0.07 15.85 -26.88
C LEU A 563 0.56 17.28 -26.73
N VAL A 564 -0.27 18.27 -27.07
CA VAL A 564 0.05 19.70 -26.88
C VAL A 564 0.17 20.02 -25.38
N ASN A 565 -0.73 19.51 -24.54
CA ASN A 565 -0.62 19.68 -23.09
C ASN A 565 0.61 18.97 -22.49
N GLN A 566 0.98 17.80 -22.99
CA GLN A 566 2.22 17.11 -22.60
C GLN A 566 3.46 17.85 -23.07
N LEU A 567 3.45 18.42 -24.28
CA LEU A 567 4.56 19.22 -24.82
C LEU A 567 4.74 20.52 -24.03
N ILE A 568 3.64 21.20 -23.68
CA ILE A 568 3.66 22.40 -22.84
C ILE A 568 4.17 22.05 -21.44
N THR A 569 3.69 20.97 -20.84
CA THR A 569 4.14 20.52 -19.51
C THR A 569 5.62 20.14 -19.53
N ARG A 570 6.07 19.46 -20.58
CA ARG A 570 7.47 19.08 -20.76
C ARG A 570 8.37 20.29 -20.98
N LYS A 571 7.97 21.23 -21.85
CA LYS A 571 8.73 22.48 -22.09
C LYS A 571 8.74 23.40 -20.88
N PHE A 572 7.65 23.45 -20.13
CA PHE A 572 7.57 24.18 -18.89
C PHE A 572 8.51 23.58 -17.85
N ASN A 573 8.50 22.25 -17.66
CA ASN A 573 9.40 21.56 -16.75
C ASN A 573 10.87 21.68 -17.18
N GLU A 574 11.20 21.54 -18.46
CA GLU A 574 12.55 21.76 -19.00
C GLU A 574 13.04 23.19 -18.74
N ASN A 575 12.16 24.19 -18.87
CA ASN A 575 12.49 25.59 -18.59
C ASN A 575 12.62 25.85 -17.08
N LEU A 576 11.79 25.21 -16.26
CA LEU A 576 11.86 25.28 -14.79
C LEU A 576 13.13 24.62 -14.27
N GLU A 577 13.54 23.49 -14.84
CA GLU A 577 14.79 22.80 -14.52
C GLU A 577 15.99 23.66 -14.93
N GLN A 578 16.00 24.25 -16.14
CA GLN A 578 17.05 25.19 -16.55
C GLN A 578 17.10 26.46 -15.68
N GLN A 579 15.97 27.00 -15.25
CA GLN A 579 15.94 28.13 -14.32
C GLN A 579 16.42 27.74 -12.93
N THR A 580 16.04 26.56 -12.45
CA THR A 580 16.46 26.01 -11.16
C THR A 580 17.97 25.75 -11.17
N ASP A 581 18.53 25.20 -12.25
CA ASP A 581 19.97 24.99 -12.40
C ASP A 581 20.76 26.29 -12.48
N ARG A 582 20.22 27.33 -13.12
CA ARG A 582 20.82 28.69 -13.11
C ARG A 582 20.80 29.30 -11.73
N ILE A 583 19.70 29.13 -10.98
CA ILE A 583 19.56 29.62 -9.61
C ILE A 583 20.52 28.85 -8.68
N ILE A 584 20.58 27.52 -8.79
CA ILE A 584 21.50 26.67 -8.02
C ILE A 584 22.94 27.07 -8.34
N SER A 585 23.31 27.20 -9.61
CA SER A 585 24.67 27.61 -10.03
C SER A 585 25.04 29.03 -9.57
N SER A 586 24.06 29.91 -9.42
CA SER A 586 24.21 31.27 -8.88
C SER A 586 24.37 31.29 -7.36
N ILE A 587 23.63 30.43 -6.64
CA ILE A 587 23.60 30.42 -5.18
C ILE A 587 24.72 29.56 -4.58
N GLN A 588 25.17 28.50 -5.27
CA GLN A 588 26.19 27.58 -4.76
C GLN A 588 27.54 28.24 -4.41
N PRO A 589 28.07 29.21 -5.19
CA PRO A 589 29.27 29.95 -4.84
C PRO A 589 29.05 30.79 -3.57
N THR A 590 27.94 31.52 -3.51
CA THR A 590 27.58 32.40 -2.37
C THR A 590 27.39 31.61 -1.07
N LEU A 591 26.73 30.45 -1.14
CA LEU A 591 26.59 29.54 0.00
C LEU A 591 27.95 28.97 0.45
N ARG A 592 28.82 28.58 -0.49
CA ARG A 592 30.16 28.09 -0.15
C ARG A 592 31.01 29.17 0.51
N ASP A 593 30.90 30.41 0.07
CA ASP A 593 31.65 31.52 0.65
C ASP A 593 31.09 31.93 2.03
N MET A 594 29.77 31.93 2.22
CA MET A 594 29.17 32.12 3.54
C MET A 594 29.58 31.01 4.51
N VAL A 595 29.49 29.74 4.11
CA VAL A 595 29.90 28.61 4.97
C VAL A 595 31.39 28.66 5.30
N ARG A 596 32.25 29.03 4.35
CA ARG A 596 33.68 29.23 4.63
C ARG A 596 33.93 30.36 5.62
N THR A 597 33.17 31.45 5.51
CA THR A 597 33.29 32.61 6.40
C THR A 597 32.82 32.24 7.81
N GLU A 598 31.66 31.59 7.92
CA GLU A 598 31.10 31.13 9.20
C GLU A 598 32.00 30.11 9.90
N VAL A 599 32.58 29.17 9.15
CA VAL A 599 33.52 28.16 9.68
C VAL A 599 34.84 28.82 10.10
N ALA A 600 35.33 29.81 9.36
CA ALA A 600 36.52 30.56 9.74
C ALA A 600 36.29 31.39 11.01
N ASP A 601 35.12 32.02 11.14
CA ASP A 601 34.74 32.79 12.32
C ASP A 601 34.55 31.89 13.55
N ALA A 602 33.91 30.72 13.39
CA ALA A 602 33.76 29.73 14.45
C ALA A 602 35.12 29.18 14.94
N LEU A 603 36.05 28.89 14.03
CA LEU A 603 37.40 28.43 14.38
C LEU A 603 38.21 29.52 15.10
N ASN A 604 38.08 30.78 14.68
CA ASN A 604 38.74 31.91 15.35
C ASN A 604 38.16 32.20 16.75
N LEU A 605 36.87 31.93 16.97
CA LEU A 605 36.22 31.99 18.28
C LEU A 605 36.73 30.88 19.21
N SER A 606 36.80 29.63 18.75
CA SER A 606 37.33 28.51 19.55
C SER A 606 38.81 28.68 19.92
N LEU A 607 39.63 29.29 19.04
CA LEU A 607 41.04 29.60 19.34
C LEU A 607 41.20 30.72 20.40
N ARG A 608 40.25 31.66 20.46
CA ARG A 608 40.21 32.72 21.49
C ARG A 608 39.73 32.20 22.85
N GLU A 609 38.84 31.22 22.86
CA GLU A 609 38.33 30.59 24.08
C GLU A 609 39.37 29.63 24.69
N ALA A 610 40.06 28.84 23.85
CA ALA A 610 41.14 27.94 24.30
C ALA A 610 42.35 28.67 24.93
N SER A 611 42.52 29.97 24.64
CA SER A 611 43.61 30.78 25.21
C SER A 611 43.26 31.42 26.56
N ARG A 612 42.00 31.34 27.03
CA ARG A 612 41.55 31.96 28.29
C ARG A 612 41.39 31.01 29.47
N ASP A 613 41.31 29.69 29.24
CA ASP A 613 41.02 28.71 30.30
C ASP A 613 42.26 28.00 30.91
N SER A 614 43.48 28.45 30.62
CA SER A 614 44.71 27.85 31.18
C SER A 614 45.11 28.37 32.57
N VAL A 615 44.29 29.20 33.22
CA VAL A 615 44.59 29.71 34.57
C VAL A 615 43.31 29.83 35.43
N ASN A 616 42.79 28.71 35.95
CA ASN A 616 42.40 28.56 37.38
C ASN A 616 41.54 27.33 37.68
N LYS A 617 41.97 26.58 38.70
CA LYS A 617 41.18 25.73 39.65
C LYS A 617 40.43 24.53 39.05
N LYS A 618 40.88 23.28 39.22
CA LYS A 618 41.11 22.48 40.44
C LYS A 618 39.91 22.48 41.43
N ASN A 619 39.34 21.28 41.59
CA ASN A 619 38.33 20.80 42.55
C ASN A 619 36.87 20.80 42.09
N SER A 620 36.41 19.66 41.56
CA SER A 620 35.30 18.88 42.14
C SER A 620 34.94 17.70 41.22
N ASP A 621 35.55 16.55 41.46
CA ASP A 621 34.92 15.26 41.17
C ASP A 621 33.93 14.98 42.30
N GLU A 622 32.69 14.64 41.93
CA GLU A 622 31.67 13.83 42.65
C GLU A 622 30.26 14.31 42.30
N ASN A 623 29.63 13.67 41.31
CA ASN A 623 28.22 13.22 41.32
C ASN A 623 27.79 12.77 39.91
N PHE A 624 28.07 11.51 39.59
CA PHE A 624 27.27 10.76 38.61
C PHE A 624 26.22 9.97 39.41
N GLN A 625 25.07 10.60 39.64
CA GLN A 625 23.86 9.94 40.11
C GLN A 625 22.80 9.98 39.00
N ASN A 626 22.34 8.78 38.63
CA ASN A 626 20.97 8.45 38.22
C ASN A 626 20.15 9.53 37.49
N TYR A 627 20.11 9.47 36.15
CA TYR A 627 18.95 9.99 35.42
C TYR A 627 17.90 8.88 35.29
N SER A 628 16.96 8.93 36.22
CA SER A 628 15.60 8.45 36.02
C SER A 628 14.96 9.27 34.89
N LEU A 629 14.32 8.61 33.92
CA LEU A 629 13.46 9.22 32.92
C LEU A 629 12.24 9.87 33.63
N THR A 630 12.40 11.11 34.05
CA THR A 630 11.28 11.99 34.42
C THR A 630 10.64 12.53 33.15
N GLU A 631 9.31 12.53 33.09
CA GLU A 631 8.51 13.12 32.02
C GLU A 631 9.03 14.52 31.66
N ASP A 632 9.50 14.72 30.42
CA ASP A 632 9.97 16.02 29.93
C ASP A 632 8.82 17.04 30.00
N HIS A 633 8.91 17.99 30.94
CA HIS A 633 8.06 19.16 30.98
C HIS A 633 8.58 20.19 29.98
N PHE A 634 7.79 20.49 28.95
CA PHE A 634 8.10 21.58 28.01
C PHE A 634 8.23 22.93 28.73
N GLU A 635 9.37 23.60 28.53
CA GLU A 635 9.63 24.95 29.04
C GLU A 635 9.97 25.91 27.88
N MET A 636 9.35 27.09 27.89
CA MET A 636 9.63 28.18 26.95
C MET A 636 11.01 28.76 27.24
N ASN A 637 11.77 29.06 26.19
CA ASN A 637 13.13 29.58 26.35
C ASN A 637 13.09 31.03 26.87
N PRO A 638 13.66 31.34 28.04
CA PRO A 638 13.67 32.70 28.59
C PRO A 638 14.52 33.68 27.76
N ASP A 639 15.50 33.20 27.00
CA ASP A 639 16.45 34.04 26.26
C ASP A 639 15.91 34.55 24.90
N CYS A 640 14.73 34.08 24.48
CA CYS A 640 14.05 34.56 23.27
C CYS A 640 13.53 36.01 23.49
N SER A 641 14.31 36.97 22.99
CA SER A 641 14.09 38.42 23.17
C SER A 641 13.86 39.20 21.88
N ASP A 642 13.99 38.58 20.71
CA ASP A 642 13.71 39.15 19.40
C ASP A 642 12.39 38.59 18.81
N ILE A 643 11.75 39.36 17.93
CA ILE A 643 10.47 38.98 17.32
C ILE A 643 10.60 37.68 16.54
N LYS A 644 11.68 37.54 15.78
CA LYS A 644 11.90 36.37 14.92
C LYS A 644 11.98 35.09 15.75
N SER A 645 12.75 35.05 16.84
CA SER A 645 12.80 33.87 17.72
C SER A 645 11.48 33.61 18.42
N ILE A 646 10.71 34.63 18.79
CA ILE A 646 9.36 34.45 19.38
C ILE A 646 8.40 33.79 18.37
N ILE A 647 8.38 34.25 17.11
CA ILE A 647 7.54 33.64 16.06
C ILE A 647 8.02 32.22 15.74
N LEU A 648 9.33 31.97 15.71
CA LEU A 648 9.90 30.65 15.47
C LEU A 648 9.60 29.69 16.62
N GLU A 649 9.74 30.08 17.88
CA GLU A 649 9.36 29.25 19.03
C GLU A 649 7.85 28.89 18.99
N TRP A 650 7.04 29.77 18.39
CA TRP A 650 5.61 29.55 18.27
C TRP A 650 5.20 28.60 17.15
N PHE A 651 5.89 28.64 16.00
CA PHE A 651 5.47 27.96 14.77
C PHE A 651 6.47 26.97 14.18
N THR A 652 7.72 26.93 14.67
CA THR A 652 8.72 26.01 14.13
C THR A 652 8.32 24.58 14.47
N PRO A 653 8.20 23.68 13.49
CA PRO A 653 7.82 22.29 13.71
C PRO A 653 9.01 21.54 14.32
N ASN A 654 9.14 21.62 15.64
CA ASN A 654 9.92 20.65 16.42
C ASN A 654 8.96 19.91 17.36
N ARG A 655 9.42 18.82 17.99
CA ARG A 655 8.54 17.88 18.75
C ARG A 655 7.62 18.56 19.78
N GLU A 656 7.97 19.77 20.25
CA GLU A 656 7.18 20.58 21.18
C GLU A 656 7.33 22.09 20.89
N CYS A 657 6.57 22.67 19.94
CA CYS A 657 6.46 24.14 19.82
C CYS A 657 5.19 24.65 20.50
N VAL A 658 5.12 25.95 20.81
CA VAL A 658 3.96 26.51 21.56
C VAL A 658 2.62 26.22 20.87
N HIS A 659 2.56 26.24 19.54
CA HIS A 659 1.37 25.86 18.79
C HIS A 659 1.00 24.37 18.97
N SER A 660 1.97 23.47 18.83
CA SER A 660 1.78 22.03 19.05
C SER A 660 1.41 21.70 20.50
N MET A 661 2.01 22.39 21.47
CA MET A 661 1.72 22.22 22.90
C MET A 661 0.30 22.70 23.26
N ASN A 662 -0.15 23.82 22.70
CA ASN A 662 -1.54 24.28 22.85
C ASN A 662 -2.54 23.29 22.22
N LYS A 663 -2.18 22.64 21.10
CA LYS A 663 -3.03 21.64 20.43
C LYS A 663 -3.08 20.31 21.20
N LYS A 664 -1.95 19.84 21.73
CA LYS A 664 -1.79 18.53 22.36
C LYS A 664 -2.21 18.50 23.83
N TYR A 665 -1.88 19.56 24.60
CA TYR A 665 -2.08 19.59 26.06
C TYR A 665 -2.99 20.73 26.53
N GLY A 666 -3.59 21.48 25.60
CA GLY A 666 -4.46 22.61 25.91
C GLY A 666 -3.72 23.72 26.68
N ASN A 667 -4.35 24.21 27.74
CA ASN A 667 -3.81 25.32 28.53
C ASN A 667 -2.95 24.88 29.72
N LYS A 668 -2.86 23.58 30.04
CA LYS A 668 -2.32 23.10 31.33
C LYS A 668 -0.82 23.38 31.51
N TRP A 669 -0.03 23.21 30.45
CA TRP A 669 1.44 23.34 30.47
C TRP A 669 1.95 24.78 30.64
N ARG A 670 1.08 25.78 30.41
CA ARG A 670 1.42 27.22 30.48
C ARG A 670 0.87 27.92 31.73
N LEU A 671 0.39 27.16 32.71
CA LEU A 671 -0.12 27.70 33.98
C LEU A 671 0.94 27.75 35.08
N THR A 672 2.12 27.16 34.84
CA THR A 672 3.27 27.15 35.75
C THR A 672 4.35 28.12 35.29
N GLU A 673 5.11 28.69 36.21
CA GLU A 673 6.33 29.44 35.87
C GLU A 673 7.43 28.47 35.42
N PRO A 674 8.29 28.82 34.43
CA PRO A 674 8.41 30.13 33.77
C PRO A 674 7.44 30.36 32.58
N ASN A 675 6.68 29.35 32.17
CA ASN A 675 5.83 29.39 30.97
C ASN A 675 4.70 30.43 31.06
N LEU A 676 4.12 30.63 32.24
CA LEU A 676 3.01 31.55 32.45
C LEU A 676 3.39 33.00 32.11
N SER A 677 4.51 33.48 32.63
CA SER A 677 4.99 34.84 32.41
C SER A 677 5.41 35.06 30.95
N LEU A 678 6.17 34.13 30.36
CA LEU A 678 6.63 34.21 28.98
C LEU A 678 5.48 34.13 27.97
N TYR A 679 4.52 33.24 28.18
CA TYR A 679 3.35 33.09 27.32
C TYR A 679 2.49 34.36 27.30
N ARG A 680 2.29 34.98 28.48
CA ARG A 680 1.53 36.23 28.60
C ARG A 680 2.19 37.39 27.86
N ILE A 681 3.52 37.45 27.87
CA ILE A 681 4.29 38.48 27.16
C ILE A 681 4.30 38.23 25.66
N ARG A 682 4.47 36.99 25.20
CA ARG A 682 4.69 36.68 23.78
C ARG A 682 3.40 36.52 22.95
N LYS A 683 2.29 36.12 23.58
CA LYS A 683 0.99 35.91 22.89
C LYS A 683 0.47 37.13 22.10
N PRO A 684 0.50 38.37 22.63
CA PRO A 684 -0.05 39.53 21.92
C PRO A 684 0.73 39.86 20.64
N ILE A 685 2.04 39.64 20.67
CA ILE A 685 2.97 39.82 19.56
C ILE A 685 2.62 38.86 18.42
N VAL A 686 2.44 37.58 18.75
CA VAL A 686 2.05 36.54 17.79
C VAL A 686 0.65 36.79 17.22
N GLN A 687 -0.29 37.26 18.05
CA GLN A 687 -1.63 37.60 17.57
C GLN A 687 -1.63 38.77 16.60
N TYR A 688 -0.80 39.78 16.82
CA TYR A 688 -0.64 40.88 15.89
C TYR A 688 0.03 40.42 14.58
N TYR A 689 1.05 39.55 14.65
CA TYR A 689 1.66 38.96 13.46
C TYR A 689 0.64 38.17 12.60
N ILE A 690 -0.23 37.37 13.23
CA ILE A 690 -1.32 36.68 12.52
C ILE A 690 -2.31 37.68 11.90
N HIS A 691 -2.61 38.78 12.58
CA HIS A 691 -3.49 39.83 12.05
C HIS A 691 -2.89 40.50 10.81
N LEU A 692 -1.60 40.84 10.81
CA LEU A 692 -0.90 41.40 9.66
C LEU A 692 -0.97 40.48 8.42
N ILE A 693 -0.87 39.17 8.62
CA ILE A 693 -0.93 38.21 7.52
C ILE A 693 -2.37 37.99 7.04
N ASN A 694 -3.30 37.73 7.96
CA ASN A 694 -4.64 37.26 7.59
C ASN A 694 -5.63 38.39 7.31
N VAL A 695 -5.44 39.57 7.90
CA VAL A 695 -6.36 40.71 7.77
C VAL A 695 -5.75 41.80 6.89
N GLU A 696 -4.49 42.15 7.10
CA GLU A 696 -3.81 43.14 6.26
C GLU A 696 -3.19 42.55 4.99
N ASN A 697 -3.26 41.22 4.78
CA ASN A 697 -2.72 40.50 3.63
C ASN A 697 -1.22 40.76 3.35
N LEU A 698 -0.44 41.05 4.39
CA LEU A 698 1.01 41.19 4.25
C LEU A 698 1.66 39.81 4.07
N ASN A 699 2.71 39.76 3.24
CA ASN A 699 3.54 38.56 3.19
C ASN A 699 4.32 38.41 4.53
N LYS A 700 4.83 37.20 4.79
CA LYS A 700 5.46 36.86 6.07
C LYS A 700 6.67 37.75 6.41
N PHE A 701 7.41 38.21 5.39
CA PHE A 701 8.59 39.04 5.57
C PHE A 701 8.20 40.48 5.91
N ASP A 702 7.23 41.04 5.20
CA ASP A 702 6.71 42.40 5.45
C ASP A 702 6.01 42.49 6.81
N ALA A 703 5.26 41.44 7.20
CA ALA A 703 4.65 41.34 8.51
C ALA A 703 5.69 41.33 9.65
N LEU A 704 6.82 40.65 9.44
CA LEU A 704 7.92 40.59 10.42
C LEU A 704 8.64 41.94 10.53
N ASN A 705 9.00 42.54 9.39
CA ASN A 705 9.64 43.87 9.35
C ASN A 705 8.77 44.96 10.00
N LYS A 706 7.45 44.91 9.76
CA LYS A 706 6.51 45.84 10.38
C LYS A 706 6.45 45.66 11.90
N LEU A 707 6.49 44.42 12.39
CA LEU A 707 6.53 44.12 13.82
C LEU A 707 7.84 44.57 14.48
N GLU A 708 8.97 44.39 13.79
CA GLU A 708 10.29 44.83 14.25
C GLU A 708 10.38 46.37 14.32
N ALA A 709 9.85 47.09 13.33
CA ALA A 709 9.78 48.54 13.36
C ALA A 709 8.91 49.07 14.52
N VAL A 710 7.88 48.33 14.93
CA VAL A 710 7.07 48.66 16.12
C VAL A 710 7.84 48.31 17.40
N LEU A 711 8.62 47.22 17.41
CA LEU A 711 9.50 46.88 18.54
C LEU A 711 10.57 47.98 18.77
N GLU A 712 11.18 48.51 17.72
CA GLU A 712 12.16 49.62 17.82
C GLU A 712 11.58 50.84 18.54
N LYS A 713 10.31 51.18 18.29
CA LYS A 713 9.63 52.30 18.97
C LYS A 713 9.40 52.03 20.47
N HIS A 714 9.20 50.77 20.85
CA HIS A 714 8.87 50.38 22.23
C HIS A 714 10.05 49.80 23.02
N HIS A 715 11.23 49.66 22.39
CA HIS A 715 12.54 49.33 22.98
C HIS A 715 12.64 47.97 23.71
N SER A 716 11.53 47.29 24.01
CA SER A 716 11.52 45.98 24.65
C SER A 716 10.24 45.18 24.35
N VAL A 717 10.36 43.86 24.34
CA VAL A 717 9.26 42.91 24.11
C VAL A 717 8.12 43.05 25.14
N PRO A 718 8.37 43.24 26.45
CA PRO A 718 7.29 43.42 27.42
C PRO A 718 6.48 44.71 27.20
N LEU A 719 7.14 45.81 26.84
CA LEU A 719 6.46 47.08 26.55
C LEU A 719 5.63 46.99 25.27
N LEU A 720 6.18 46.38 24.22
CA LEU A 720 5.45 46.09 22.98
C LEU A 720 4.21 45.24 23.24
N SER A 721 4.35 44.17 24.03
CA SER A 721 3.26 43.27 24.38
C SER A 721 2.10 43.99 25.09
N SER A 722 2.43 44.84 26.07
CA SER A 722 1.43 45.64 26.79
C SER A 722 0.70 46.63 25.87
N PHE A 723 1.43 47.23 24.92
CA PHE A 723 0.86 48.12 23.91
C PHE A 723 -0.08 47.36 22.96
N LEU A 724 0.33 46.20 22.44
CA LEU A 724 -0.47 45.39 21.52
C LEU A 724 -1.75 44.85 22.18
N GLU A 725 -1.71 44.43 23.45
CA GLU A 725 -2.94 44.04 24.17
C GLU A 725 -3.93 45.20 24.32
N LYS A 726 -3.44 46.42 24.53
CA LYS A 726 -4.32 47.60 24.56
C LYS A 726 -4.88 47.90 23.17
N ALA A 727 -4.04 47.85 22.14
CA ALA A 727 -4.42 48.14 20.76
C ALA A 727 -5.41 47.11 20.17
N LYS A 728 -5.34 45.84 20.62
CA LYS A 728 -6.26 44.77 20.23
C LYS A 728 -7.73 45.10 20.51
N LYS A 729 -8.02 45.85 21.59
CA LYS A 729 -9.40 46.28 21.91
C LYS A 729 -10.00 47.20 20.85
N ASN A 730 -9.16 47.88 20.07
CA ASN A 730 -9.55 48.77 18.99
C ASN A 730 -9.22 48.18 17.61
N GLY A 731 -9.10 46.85 17.49
CA GLY A 731 -8.81 46.18 16.21
C GLY A 731 -7.43 46.53 15.64
N TYR A 732 -6.47 46.92 16.48
CA TYR A 732 -5.12 47.36 16.11
C TYR A 732 -5.05 48.67 15.28
N ALA A 733 -6.14 49.43 15.19
CA ALA A 733 -6.20 50.71 14.47
C ALA A 733 -5.22 51.78 14.98
N SER A 734 -4.68 51.63 16.20
CA SER A 734 -3.68 52.53 16.78
C SER A 734 -2.22 52.11 16.54
N VAL A 735 -2.00 50.99 15.82
CA VAL A 735 -0.66 50.44 15.51
C VAL A 735 -0.24 50.77 14.08
N THR A 736 -1.21 50.83 13.17
CA THR A 736 -1.11 51.46 11.84
C THR A 736 -1.00 52.96 11.96
#